data_AF-Q0V2Q1-F1
#
_entry.id   AF-Q0V2Q1-F1
#
_cell.length_a   1.000
_cell.length_b   1.000
_cell.length_c   1.000
_cell.angle_alpha   90.00
_cell.angle_beta   90.00
_cell.angle_gamma   90.00
#
_symmetry.space_group_name_H-M   'P 1'
#
loop_
_entity.id
_entity.type
_entity.pdbx_description
1 polymer ?
#
loop_
_entity_poly.entity_id
_entity_poly.type
_entity_poly.pdbx_seq_one_letter_code
_entity_poly.pdbx_strand_id
1 'polypeptide(L)'
;MPSTDSNSAQGSLTNYVAYHDRRIGKDTVGHYDLENGTIVPLSFISGTHVENIYQVIEVGESNIICVSQSQPARSLKILPPFPDRDVLCVGKNYSEHAKEFNSSGFDSSDKVDTPSHPVIFTKRFTSIIAHCDKIYPHPDFSRTVDYEGEIGVVIGKSGYRISEADAMDHVWGYTIINDITARERQRDHKQFYIGKSADTFCPMGPIAVPKERLDEVLRVQTHVNGELRQDATTNDLIFSIPFLIKTMSEGQTLLPGDVLATGTPAGVGIGRKPPVYLKAGDEVSVSINGLSTLVNEVANPHLGKPKVEDISHMRTTHTVDKYKQSTLTLINGKPLYYTKSDSGTDRPPVVLLHGLGGSNDYFEPLIYALKLQERHTLHAFDFEGHGLSPTSPLSKISVESLAEDLNGIFGHAKITSKAIIVAHGISCLVAMSFTLAHPELVAKLVLLSPPPSPLPDLERLNMRSGIHSARASGTSRRTRETNPLANTAIKMSLLNQDAEGYAKALQALVDAKELDVGAIEAKTLIITGSEDENSPPQTCEAYVAAMKKLRNTIYAWLSTSIAQSHSQNSRGSIRITSHPNNSRWITVNDGRGSTRQDLGFLQSCMQIRYENLPIQVAHTQIDIALSELVKYARNVESARILGYTDNFTLPIGTVTVVDILALLKTCYAVHGLPCPKHQLIPPNPAPRLLQICAQVPIFAECKDEANRRDFQRRKDASAYAKMLVCLFLTL
;
A
#
# COMPACT_ATOMS: atom_id res chain seq x y z
N MET A 1 16.04 -15.18 -30.51
CA MET A 1 16.26 -15.46 -29.08
C MET A 1 17.62 -14.93 -28.68
N PRO A 2 17.68 -13.92 -27.80
CA PRO A 2 18.78 -13.74 -26.87
C PRO A 2 18.37 -14.34 -25.51
N SER A 3 19.25 -15.18 -24.95
CA SER A 3 19.12 -15.81 -23.64
C SER A 3 19.14 -14.76 -22.51
N THR A 4 18.10 -14.77 -21.68
CA THR A 4 17.96 -13.97 -20.46
C THR A 4 18.72 -14.60 -19.28
N ASP A 5 20.00 -14.85 -19.44
CA ASP A 5 20.91 -15.06 -18.31
C ASP A 5 21.62 -13.74 -18.02
N SER A 6 20.88 -12.79 -17.43
CA SER A 6 21.42 -11.51 -16.95
C SER A 6 21.80 -11.54 -15.46
N ASN A 7 21.85 -12.72 -14.84
CA ASN A 7 22.10 -12.88 -13.41
C ASN A 7 23.59 -12.93 -13.02
N SER A 8 24.53 -12.70 -13.94
CA SER A 8 25.96 -12.87 -13.70
C SER A 8 26.81 -11.60 -13.80
N ALA A 9 26.22 -10.39 -13.69
CA ALA A 9 26.97 -9.13 -13.68
C ALA A 9 26.32 -7.97 -12.91
N GLN A 10 25.49 -8.23 -11.90
CA GLN A 10 25.12 -7.18 -10.93
C GLN A 10 26.16 -7.20 -9.80
N GLY A 11 26.98 -6.14 -9.71
CA GLY A 11 27.84 -5.92 -8.54
C GLY A 11 27.01 -5.86 -7.25
N SER A 12 27.62 -6.13 -6.09
CA SER A 12 26.87 -6.18 -4.83
C SER A 12 26.24 -4.83 -4.50
N LEU A 13 24.94 -4.83 -4.18
CA LEU A 13 24.14 -3.63 -3.99
C LEU A 13 24.23 -3.15 -2.53
N THR A 14 25.42 -2.77 -2.10
CA THR A 14 25.77 -2.70 -0.67
C THR A 14 26.03 -1.30 -0.12
N ASN A 15 26.24 -0.31 -0.99
CA ASN A 15 26.41 1.09 -0.61
C ASN A 15 25.05 1.77 -0.43
N TYR A 16 24.35 1.51 0.66
CA TYR A 16 22.98 1.98 0.84
C TYR A 16 22.93 3.47 1.13
N VAL A 17 22.14 4.21 0.35
CA VAL A 17 21.92 5.64 0.48
C VAL A 17 20.43 5.94 0.59
N ALA A 18 20.03 6.68 1.62
CA ALA A 18 18.67 7.21 1.75
C ALA A 18 18.55 8.52 0.97
N TYR A 19 17.46 8.69 0.21
CA TYR A 19 17.22 9.91 -0.55
C TYR A 19 15.73 10.15 -0.80
N HIS A 20 15.36 11.40 -1.06
CA HIS A 20 14.01 11.77 -1.46
C HIS A 20 13.84 11.67 -2.98
N ASP A 21 12.98 10.77 -3.45
CA ASP A 21 12.66 10.62 -4.87
C ASP A 21 11.46 11.48 -5.27
N ARG A 22 11.77 12.60 -5.93
CA ARG A 22 10.76 13.56 -6.41
C ARG A 22 9.77 12.98 -7.43
N ARG A 23 10.09 11.87 -8.10
CA ARG A 23 9.21 11.25 -9.12
C ARG A 23 8.02 10.55 -8.46
N ILE A 24 8.26 9.92 -7.31
CA ILE A 24 7.23 9.21 -6.54
C ILE A 24 6.77 10.01 -5.30
N GLY A 25 7.46 11.10 -4.97
CA GLY A 25 7.13 11.98 -3.85
C GLY A 25 7.35 11.32 -2.49
N LYS A 26 8.28 10.38 -2.40
CA LYS A 26 8.56 9.58 -1.20
C LYS A 26 10.07 9.47 -0.94
N ASP A 27 10.41 9.27 0.32
CA ASP A 27 11.75 8.86 0.73
C ASP A 27 11.95 7.37 0.40
N THR A 28 13.17 7.02 -0.01
CA THR A 28 13.50 5.68 -0.50
C THR A 28 15.01 5.40 -0.34
N VAL A 29 15.41 4.15 -0.60
CA VAL A 29 16.80 3.70 -0.54
C VAL A 29 17.31 3.31 -1.93
N GLY A 30 18.56 3.69 -2.19
CA GLY A 30 19.29 3.33 -3.39
C GLY A 30 20.64 2.68 -3.07
N HIS A 31 21.29 2.12 -4.09
CA HIS A 31 22.71 1.81 -4.08
C HIS A 31 23.50 2.99 -4.64
N TYR A 32 24.47 3.50 -3.89
CA TYR A 32 25.38 4.56 -4.31
C TYR A 32 26.62 3.97 -5.01
N ASP A 33 26.71 4.22 -6.30
CA ASP A 33 27.90 3.93 -7.09
C ASP A 33 28.96 5.00 -6.79
N LEU A 34 29.99 4.60 -6.05
CA LEU A 34 31.10 5.46 -5.62
C LEU A 34 31.96 5.93 -6.80
N GLU A 35 32.05 5.14 -7.87
CA GLU A 35 32.88 5.47 -9.03
C GLU A 35 32.20 6.52 -9.91
N ASN A 36 30.88 6.35 -10.14
CA ASN A 36 30.13 7.20 -11.06
C ASN A 36 29.38 8.35 -10.37
N GLY A 37 29.29 8.34 -9.02
CA GLY A 37 28.52 9.33 -8.26
C GLY A 37 27.02 9.28 -8.59
N THR A 38 26.50 8.07 -8.81
CA THR A 38 25.10 7.82 -9.17
C THR A 38 24.41 6.94 -8.16
N ILE A 39 23.08 7.05 -8.09
CA ILE A 39 22.22 6.25 -7.22
C ILE A 39 21.36 5.36 -8.10
N VAL A 40 21.40 4.06 -7.85
CA VAL A 40 20.50 3.08 -8.46
C VAL A 40 19.37 2.78 -7.47
N PRO A 41 18.10 3.09 -7.80
CA PRO A 41 16.98 2.85 -6.89
C PRO A 41 16.78 1.36 -6.59
N LEU A 42 16.48 1.04 -5.33
CA LEU A 42 16.28 -0.33 -4.86
C LEU A 42 14.81 -0.64 -4.59
N SER A 43 14.43 -1.89 -4.87
CA SER A 43 13.15 -2.48 -4.49
C SER A 43 13.37 -3.88 -3.95
N PHE A 44 12.39 -4.42 -3.22
CA PHE A 44 12.35 -5.85 -2.94
C PHE A 44 12.11 -6.65 -4.23
N ILE A 45 12.34 -7.97 -4.19
CA ILE A 45 12.06 -8.89 -5.32
C ILE A 45 10.60 -8.79 -5.82
N SER A 46 9.68 -8.36 -4.96
CA SER A 46 8.27 -8.11 -5.32
C SER A 46 8.07 -6.91 -6.25
N GLY A 47 9.06 -6.02 -6.37
CA GLY A 47 8.98 -4.73 -7.04
C GLY A 47 8.70 -3.54 -6.10
N THR A 48 8.27 -3.79 -4.86
CA THR A 48 8.01 -2.74 -3.86
C THR A 48 9.29 -1.99 -3.50
N HIS A 49 9.25 -0.65 -3.52
CA HIS A 49 10.40 0.19 -3.18
C HIS A 49 10.87 -0.03 -1.74
N VAL A 50 12.18 0.02 -1.54
CA VAL A 50 12.76 0.02 -0.19
C VAL A 50 12.63 1.43 0.37
N GLU A 51 11.85 1.60 1.44
CA GLU A 51 11.52 2.91 1.99
C GLU A 51 12.62 3.46 2.92
N ASN A 52 13.31 2.58 3.65
CA ASN A 52 14.37 2.95 4.59
C ASN A 52 15.37 1.82 4.80
N ILE A 53 16.53 2.14 5.37
CA ILE A 53 17.63 1.18 5.54
C ILE A 53 17.31 0.15 6.64
N TYR A 54 16.39 0.43 7.57
CA TYR A 54 15.94 -0.58 8.55
C TYR A 54 15.33 -1.80 7.84
N GLN A 55 14.58 -1.59 6.76
CA GLN A 55 14.07 -2.70 5.94
C GLN A 55 15.19 -3.51 5.30
N VAL A 56 16.27 -2.86 4.85
CA VAL A 56 17.46 -3.54 4.30
C VAL A 56 18.09 -4.46 5.34
N ILE A 57 18.25 -3.97 6.57
CA ILE A 57 18.79 -4.74 7.69
C ILE A 57 17.90 -5.96 7.98
N GLU A 58 16.57 -5.77 7.97
CA GLU A 58 15.60 -6.82 8.30
C GLU A 58 15.53 -7.92 7.23
N VAL A 59 15.49 -7.56 5.94
CA VAL A 59 15.28 -8.52 4.85
C VAL A 59 16.57 -9.08 4.26
N GLY A 60 17.69 -8.37 4.40
CA GLY A 60 18.99 -8.74 3.83
C GLY A 60 19.13 -8.51 2.31
N GLU A 61 20.39 -8.44 1.85
CA GLU A 61 20.76 -8.12 0.46
C GLU A 61 20.09 -9.03 -0.58
N SER A 62 19.92 -10.32 -0.28
CA SER A 62 19.38 -11.32 -1.22
C SER A 62 17.93 -11.07 -1.63
N ASN A 63 17.19 -10.23 -0.91
CA ASN A 63 15.79 -9.90 -1.18
C ASN A 63 15.62 -8.55 -1.89
N ILE A 64 16.72 -7.91 -2.31
CA ILE A 64 16.75 -6.57 -2.89
C ILE A 64 17.25 -6.63 -4.33
N ILE A 65 16.61 -5.88 -5.22
CA ILE A 65 16.92 -5.78 -6.65
C ILE A 65 16.95 -4.31 -7.10
N CYS A 66 17.66 -4.06 -8.20
CA CYS A 66 17.58 -2.80 -8.93
C CYS A 66 16.41 -2.83 -9.92
N VAL A 67 15.55 -1.82 -9.88
CA VAL A 67 14.33 -1.78 -10.72
C VAL A 67 14.31 -0.65 -11.75
N SER A 68 15.26 0.28 -11.71
CA SER A 68 15.26 1.43 -12.60
C SER A 68 16.66 1.97 -12.91
N GLN A 69 16.70 2.94 -13.83
CA GLN A 69 17.94 3.57 -14.26
C GLN A 69 18.61 4.36 -13.13
N SER A 70 19.94 4.35 -13.13
CA SER A 70 20.78 5.17 -12.26
C SER A 70 20.49 6.65 -12.43
N GLN A 71 20.54 7.40 -11.34
CA GLN A 71 20.35 8.85 -11.32
C GLN A 71 21.58 9.55 -10.72
N PRO A 72 21.98 10.73 -11.21
CA PRO A 72 23.09 11.46 -10.61
C PRO A 72 22.76 11.85 -9.16
N ALA A 73 23.60 11.47 -8.19
CA ALA A 73 23.34 11.72 -6.77
C ALA A 73 23.14 13.22 -6.48
N ARG A 74 23.92 14.08 -7.15
CA ARG A 74 23.83 15.55 -7.06
C ARG A 74 22.47 16.15 -7.43
N SER A 75 21.63 15.39 -8.15
CA SER A 75 20.28 15.82 -8.54
C SER A 75 19.20 15.43 -7.52
N LEU A 76 19.57 14.63 -6.52
CA LEU A 76 18.70 14.08 -5.51
C LEU A 76 18.98 14.75 -4.16
N LYS A 77 17.96 14.77 -3.29
CA LYS A 77 18.13 15.19 -1.91
C LYS A 77 18.53 13.96 -1.09
N ILE A 78 19.80 13.89 -0.71
CA ILE A 78 20.30 12.85 0.21
C ILE A 78 19.71 13.08 1.60
N LEU A 79 19.39 11.97 2.27
CA LEU A 79 18.86 11.91 3.62
C LEU A 79 19.83 11.16 4.54
N PRO A 80 19.76 11.37 5.87
CA PRO A 80 20.55 10.58 6.80
C PRO A 80 20.15 9.10 6.72
N PRO A 81 21.10 8.15 6.82
CA PRO A 81 20.78 6.72 6.81
C PRO A 81 19.85 6.27 7.94
N PHE A 82 20.00 6.83 9.14
CA PHE A 82 19.27 6.45 10.36
C PHE A 82 18.82 7.69 11.15
N PRO A 83 17.74 8.39 10.73
CA PRO A 83 17.35 9.69 11.30
C PRO A 83 16.47 9.60 12.57
N ASP A 84 15.95 8.41 12.91
CA ASP A 84 14.81 8.29 13.84
C ASP A 84 15.18 7.95 15.29
N ARG A 85 16.47 7.78 15.61
CA ARG A 85 16.95 7.36 16.93
C ARG A 85 18.14 8.18 17.41
N ASP A 86 18.22 8.34 18.72
CA ASP A 86 19.38 8.97 19.36
C ASP A 86 20.63 8.11 19.09
N VAL A 87 21.76 8.78 18.87
CA VAL A 87 23.05 8.11 18.63
C VAL A 87 23.73 7.88 19.97
N LEU A 88 24.23 6.67 20.21
CA LEU A 88 25.06 6.34 21.36
C LEU A 88 26.51 6.72 21.04
N CYS A 89 27.15 7.51 21.88
CA CYS A 89 28.47 8.08 21.57
C CYS A 89 29.49 7.75 22.67
N VAL A 90 30.76 7.63 22.28
CA VAL A 90 31.86 7.32 23.18
C VAL A 90 32.84 8.48 23.26
N GLY A 91 33.02 9.03 24.45
CA GLY A 91 34.01 10.08 24.70
C GLY A 91 35.41 9.50 24.92
N LYS A 92 36.44 10.22 24.47
CA LYS A 92 37.86 9.94 24.77
C LYS A 92 38.32 8.53 24.41
N ASN A 93 37.91 8.00 23.25
CA ASN A 93 38.23 6.63 22.86
C ASN A 93 39.51 6.46 22.02
N TYR A 94 40.29 7.52 21.83
CA TYR A 94 41.61 7.47 21.20
C TYR A 94 42.66 8.01 22.18
N SER A 95 43.79 7.32 22.34
CA SER A 95 44.79 7.66 23.38
C SER A 95 45.35 9.07 23.25
N GLU A 96 45.68 9.50 22.04
CA GLU A 96 46.21 10.83 21.79
C GLU A 96 45.15 11.92 21.98
N HIS A 97 43.89 11.63 21.62
CA HIS A 97 42.79 12.56 21.85
C HIS A 97 42.47 12.71 23.33
N ALA A 98 42.53 11.63 24.11
CA ALA A 98 42.30 11.68 25.55
C ALA A 98 43.33 12.59 26.26
N LYS A 99 44.61 12.48 25.87
CA LYS A 99 45.69 13.38 26.34
C LYS A 99 45.48 14.83 25.91
N GLU A 100 45.09 15.04 24.65
CA GLU A 100 44.81 16.37 24.06
C GLU A 100 43.67 17.07 24.82
N PHE A 101 42.56 16.37 25.03
CA PHE A 101 41.38 16.91 25.71
C PHE A 101 41.66 17.21 27.19
N ASN A 102 42.33 16.32 27.92
CA ASN A 102 42.71 16.56 29.31
C ASN A 102 43.61 17.80 29.45
N SER A 103 44.52 18.00 28.50
CA SER A 103 45.43 19.15 28.46
C SER A 103 44.73 20.49 28.15
N SER A 104 43.50 20.46 27.63
CA SER A 104 42.75 21.67 27.23
C SER A 104 42.15 22.44 28.41
N GLY A 105 42.02 21.80 29.59
CA GLY A 105 41.33 22.38 30.75
C GLY A 105 39.79 22.39 30.67
N PHE A 106 39.21 21.76 29.64
CA PHE A 106 37.77 21.55 29.51
C PHE A 106 37.29 20.20 30.07
N ASP A 107 38.21 19.39 30.59
CA ASP A 107 37.86 18.18 31.32
C ASP A 107 37.40 18.51 32.74
N SER A 108 36.13 18.25 33.02
CA SER A 108 35.51 18.44 34.33
C SER A 108 35.27 17.10 35.05
N SER A 109 35.65 15.98 34.44
CA SER A 109 35.26 14.64 34.83
C SER A 109 36.38 13.76 35.39
N ASP A 110 37.64 13.90 34.97
CA ASP A 110 38.76 13.11 35.50
C ASP A 110 40.13 13.80 35.35
N LYS A 111 41.16 13.33 36.08
CA LYS A 111 42.56 13.80 35.97
C LYS A 111 43.50 12.77 35.32
N VAL A 112 42.96 11.67 34.80
CA VAL A 112 43.73 10.54 34.28
C VAL A 112 43.65 10.52 32.75
N ASP A 113 44.79 10.32 32.09
CA ASP A 113 44.95 10.38 30.62
C ASP A 113 44.25 9.26 29.87
N THR A 114 43.94 8.14 30.53
CA THR A 114 43.22 7.02 29.93
C THR A 114 42.07 6.62 30.86
N PRO A 115 40.80 6.75 30.40
CA PRO A 115 39.66 6.37 31.23
C PRO A 115 39.67 4.86 31.49
N SER A 116 39.22 4.45 32.69
CA SER A 116 39.12 3.03 33.06
C SER A 116 37.89 2.34 32.48
N HIS A 117 36.88 3.13 32.12
CA HIS A 117 35.62 2.68 31.53
C HIS A 117 35.22 3.66 30.42
N PRO A 118 34.53 3.20 29.37
CA PRO A 118 34.12 4.07 28.27
C PRO A 118 33.12 5.12 28.77
N VAL A 119 33.35 6.38 28.39
CA VAL A 119 32.45 7.49 28.72
C VAL A 119 31.32 7.50 27.70
N ILE A 120 30.13 7.07 28.11
CA ILE A 120 28.96 6.97 27.22
C ILE A 120 28.08 8.21 27.36
N PHE A 121 27.70 8.80 26.24
CA PHE A 121 26.69 9.86 26.15
C PHE A 121 25.82 9.66 24.92
N THR A 122 24.84 10.55 24.71
CA THR A 122 23.96 10.49 23.53
C THR A 122 23.93 11.80 22.78
N LYS A 123 23.67 11.70 21.47
CA LYS A 123 23.23 12.80 20.62
C LYS A 123 21.76 12.63 20.29
N ARG A 124 20.96 13.68 20.49
CA ARG A 124 19.53 13.66 20.16
C ARG A 124 19.32 13.45 18.66
N PHE A 125 18.36 12.61 18.26
CA PHE A 125 18.05 12.34 16.85
C PHE A 125 17.71 13.61 16.05
N THR A 126 17.13 14.63 16.69
CA THR A 126 16.82 15.93 16.05
C THR A 126 18.08 16.71 15.63
N SER A 127 19.26 16.34 16.13
CA SER A 127 20.53 16.91 15.67
C SER A 127 21.04 16.30 14.36
N ILE A 128 20.43 15.21 13.88
CA ILE A 128 20.88 14.48 12.70
C ILE A 128 20.58 15.26 11.43
N ILE A 129 21.60 15.44 10.59
CA ILE A 129 21.47 16.03 9.25
C ILE A 129 22.22 15.18 8.21
N ALA A 130 21.83 15.31 6.95
CA ALA A 130 22.41 14.50 5.89
C ALA A 130 23.74 15.07 5.40
N HIS A 131 24.39 14.31 4.52
CA HIS A 131 25.44 14.83 3.66
C HIS A 131 24.96 16.06 2.87
N CYS A 132 25.83 17.08 2.77
CA CYS A 132 25.59 18.39 2.17
C CYS A 132 24.55 19.29 2.87
N ASP A 133 23.97 18.85 3.99
CA ASP A 133 23.20 19.77 4.83
C ASP A 133 24.09 20.74 5.58
N LYS A 134 23.52 21.90 5.93
CA LYS A 134 24.26 22.95 6.61
C LYS A 134 24.27 22.72 8.12
N ILE A 135 25.44 22.87 8.74
CA ILE A 135 25.58 22.89 10.20
C ILE A 135 25.23 24.30 10.67
N TYR A 136 24.16 24.46 11.46
CA TYR A 136 23.84 25.76 12.05
C TYR A 136 24.77 26.03 13.25
N PRO A 137 25.53 27.12 13.28
CA PRO A 137 26.52 27.35 14.34
C PRO A 137 25.92 27.76 15.69
N HIS A 138 24.61 28.01 15.79
CA HIS A 138 23.90 28.45 17.00
C HIS A 138 24.66 29.56 17.80
N PRO A 139 24.84 30.77 17.23
CA PRO A 139 25.71 31.81 17.83
C PRO A 139 25.24 32.32 19.20
N ASP A 140 23.93 32.21 19.49
CA ASP A 140 23.35 32.56 20.80
C ASP A 140 23.53 31.43 21.84
N PHE A 141 23.86 30.23 21.37
CA PHE A 141 24.08 29.04 22.19
C PHE A 141 25.56 28.85 22.50
N SER A 142 26.47 28.92 21.53
CA SER A 142 27.91 28.73 21.76
C SER A 142 28.78 29.48 20.74
N ARG A 143 30.02 29.78 21.14
CA ARG A 143 31.07 30.33 20.26
C ARG A 143 32.22 29.36 20.02
N THR A 144 32.07 28.12 20.47
CA THR A 144 33.13 27.10 20.51
C THR A 144 32.67 25.83 19.81
N VAL A 145 32.06 25.99 18.63
CA VAL A 145 31.62 24.89 17.78
C VAL A 145 32.85 24.21 17.18
N ASP A 146 32.92 22.90 17.32
CA ASP A 146 34.06 22.08 16.96
C ASP A 146 33.62 20.85 16.14
N TYR A 147 34.55 20.27 15.39
CA TYR A 147 34.35 19.06 14.57
C TYR A 147 34.94 17.84 15.27
N GLU A 148 34.34 16.67 15.02
CA GLU A 148 34.83 15.38 15.52
C GLU A 148 34.41 14.29 14.52
N GLY A 149 35.31 13.92 13.59
CA GLY A 149 35.03 12.81 12.68
C GLY A 149 35.06 11.46 13.39
N GLU A 150 34.04 10.65 13.20
CA GLU A 150 33.89 9.35 13.88
C GLU A 150 33.36 8.26 12.95
N ILE A 151 33.68 7.01 13.32
CA ILE A 151 33.10 5.81 12.72
C ILE A 151 31.82 5.48 13.49
N GLY A 152 30.70 5.44 12.77
CA GLY A 152 29.40 5.00 13.30
C GLY A 152 29.19 3.50 13.04
N VAL A 153 29.07 2.70 14.09
CA VAL A 153 28.74 1.27 14.02
C VAL A 153 27.23 1.09 14.05
N VAL A 154 26.69 0.35 13.09
CA VAL A 154 25.25 0.11 12.95
C VAL A 154 24.90 -1.29 13.47
N ILE A 155 23.99 -1.36 14.45
CA ILE A 155 23.50 -2.63 14.98
C ILE A 155 22.50 -3.25 13.99
N GLY A 156 22.67 -4.54 13.69
CA GLY A 156 21.82 -5.34 12.80
C GLY A 156 20.89 -6.30 13.51
N LYS A 157 21.28 -6.76 14.69
CA LYS A 157 20.57 -7.78 15.46
C LYS A 157 20.34 -7.29 16.88
N SER A 158 19.11 -7.39 17.36
CA SER A 158 18.80 -7.01 18.74
C SER A 158 19.57 -7.86 19.74
N GLY A 159 19.96 -7.25 20.87
CA GLY A 159 20.65 -7.99 21.93
C GLY A 159 20.65 -7.26 23.26
N TYR A 160 20.69 -8.03 24.34
CA TYR A 160 20.78 -7.57 25.72
C TYR A 160 21.85 -8.41 26.42
N ARG A 161 22.77 -7.76 27.15
CA ARG A 161 23.94 -8.38 27.77
C ARG A 161 24.77 -9.21 26.78
N ILE A 162 25.08 -8.60 25.65
CA ILE A 162 25.86 -9.22 24.56
C ILE A 162 27.29 -9.45 25.08
N SER A 163 27.83 -10.65 24.89
CA SER A 163 29.22 -10.93 25.24
C SER A 163 30.18 -10.25 24.26
N GLU A 164 31.42 -9.98 24.67
CA GLU A 164 32.41 -9.39 23.75
C GLU A 164 32.71 -10.31 22.56
N ALA A 165 32.67 -11.63 22.75
CA ALA A 165 32.89 -12.61 21.68
C ALA A 165 31.76 -12.61 20.64
N ASP A 166 30.52 -12.37 21.06
CA ASP A 166 29.35 -12.36 20.18
C ASP A 166 29.06 -10.96 19.59
N ALA A 167 29.75 -9.92 20.07
CA ALA A 167 29.43 -8.53 19.77
C ALA A 167 29.44 -8.21 18.27
N MET A 168 30.40 -8.76 17.53
CA MET A 168 30.48 -8.50 16.09
C MET A 168 29.34 -9.15 15.32
N ASP A 169 28.71 -10.23 15.80
CA ASP A 169 27.52 -10.83 15.16
C ASP A 169 26.29 -9.91 15.22
N HIS A 170 26.30 -8.93 16.12
CA HIS A 170 25.26 -7.92 16.24
C HIS A 170 25.49 -6.71 15.34
N VAL A 171 26.68 -6.52 14.77
CA VAL A 171 26.99 -5.43 13.85
C VAL A 171 26.48 -5.79 12.45
N TRP A 172 25.65 -4.93 11.87
CA TRP A 172 25.29 -5.00 10.45
C TRP A 172 26.35 -4.35 9.58
N GLY A 173 26.82 -3.17 9.97
CA GLY A 173 27.69 -2.38 9.12
C GLY A 173 28.11 -1.06 9.75
N TYR A 174 28.50 -0.12 8.90
CA TYR A 174 29.08 1.15 9.32
C TYR A 174 28.55 2.33 8.51
N THR A 175 28.62 3.51 9.10
CA THR A 175 28.38 4.82 8.47
C THR A 175 29.36 5.86 9.05
N ILE A 176 29.34 7.08 8.52
CA ILE A 176 30.20 8.19 9.00
C ILE A 176 29.36 9.10 9.89
N ILE A 177 29.96 9.55 10.99
CA ILE A 177 29.38 10.57 11.88
C ILE A 177 30.37 11.73 12.01
N ASN A 178 29.83 12.94 12.09
CA ASN A 178 30.56 14.09 12.61
C ASN A 178 29.91 14.52 13.94
N ASP A 179 30.60 14.30 15.06
CA ASP A 179 30.12 14.68 16.38
C ASP A 179 30.39 16.17 16.67
N ILE A 180 29.64 17.04 15.99
CA ILE A 180 29.77 18.49 16.18
C ILE A 180 29.48 18.84 17.64
N THR A 181 30.36 19.65 18.21
CA THR A 181 30.40 19.88 19.65
C THR A 181 30.46 21.37 19.99
N ALA A 182 29.59 21.84 20.88
CA ALA A 182 29.73 23.13 21.55
C ALA A 182 30.55 22.95 22.84
N ARG A 183 31.86 23.22 22.79
CA ARG A 183 32.80 22.89 23.88
C ARG A 183 32.50 23.59 25.21
N GLU A 184 32.10 24.85 25.17
CA GLU A 184 31.64 25.59 26.36
C GLU A 184 30.49 24.85 27.05
N ARG A 185 29.49 24.42 26.29
CA ARG A 185 28.29 23.75 26.82
C ARG A 185 28.60 22.34 27.30
N GLN A 186 29.50 21.63 26.62
CA GLN A 186 30.03 20.35 27.08
C GLN A 186 30.66 20.48 28.48
N ARG A 187 31.50 21.49 28.70
CA ARG A 187 32.14 21.76 29.99
C ARG A 187 31.14 22.22 31.05
N ASP A 188 30.30 23.20 30.73
CA ASP A 188 29.44 23.88 31.70
C ASP A 188 28.39 22.94 32.32
N HIS A 189 27.88 21.99 31.53
CA HIS A 189 26.82 21.09 31.96
C HIS A 189 27.31 19.76 32.55
N LYS A 190 28.62 19.46 32.45
CA LYS A 190 29.29 18.19 32.83
C LYS A 190 28.79 16.96 32.05
N GLN A 191 27.48 16.74 31.99
CA GLN A 191 26.85 15.82 31.06
C GLN A 191 26.98 16.37 29.65
N PHE A 192 27.59 15.60 28.74
CA PHE A 192 27.93 16.09 27.40
C PHE A 192 26.71 16.35 26.51
N TYR A 193 25.55 15.75 26.83
CA TYR A 193 24.33 15.81 26.04
C TYR A 193 23.99 17.19 25.47
N ILE A 194 23.96 18.24 26.31
CA ILE A 194 23.61 19.60 25.86
C ILE A 194 24.62 20.15 24.85
N GLY A 195 25.93 19.94 25.09
CA GLY A 195 26.97 20.37 24.16
C GLY A 195 27.03 19.55 22.87
N LYS A 196 26.39 18.38 22.84
CA LYS A 196 26.46 17.39 21.77
C LYS A 196 25.16 17.29 20.95
N SER A 197 24.05 17.86 21.41
CA SER A 197 22.71 17.59 20.85
C SER A 197 21.98 18.82 20.31
N ALA A 198 22.67 19.94 20.08
CA ALA A 198 22.04 21.05 19.37
C ALA A 198 21.61 20.61 17.96
N ASP A 199 20.49 21.12 17.45
CA ASP A 199 20.02 20.76 16.11
C ASP A 199 21.15 20.93 15.08
N THR A 200 21.23 20.07 14.07
CA THR A 200 22.31 20.01 13.06
C THR A 200 23.69 19.54 13.54
N PHE A 201 23.87 19.19 14.82
CA PHE A 201 25.17 18.77 15.34
C PHE A 201 25.52 17.30 15.13
N CYS A 202 24.68 16.51 14.45
CA CYS A 202 24.97 15.12 14.13
C CYS A 202 24.92 14.84 12.61
N PRO A 203 25.76 15.47 11.78
CA PRO A 203 25.91 15.01 10.41
C PRO A 203 26.19 13.50 10.34
N MET A 204 25.42 12.80 9.50
CA MET A 204 25.50 11.35 9.34
C MET A 204 25.32 10.96 7.86
N GLY A 205 26.11 9.98 7.39
CA GLY A 205 26.04 9.45 6.02
C GLY A 205 27.35 9.65 5.24
N PRO A 206 27.34 9.81 3.91
CA PRO A 206 26.17 9.78 3.02
C PRO A 206 25.55 8.38 2.88
N ILE A 207 26.32 7.33 3.18
CA ILE A 207 25.92 5.95 2.97
C ILE A 207 26.09 5.11 4.24
N ALA A 208 25.47 3.94 4.24
CA ALA A 208 25.73 2.89 5.20
C ALA A 208 26.06 1.59 4.45
N VAL A 209 27.09 0.87 4.91
CA VAL A 209 27.65 -0.29 4.20
C VAL A 209 27.76 -1.48 5.15
N PRO A 210 27.32 -2.69 4.74
CA PRO A 210 27.51 -3.92 5.52
C PRO A 210 28.98 -4.17 5.86
N LYS A 211 29.24 -4.68 7.07
CA LYS A 211 30.62 -4.87 7.57
C LYS A 211 31.44 -5.81 6.68
N GLU A 212 30.81 -6.81 6.04
CA GLU A 212 31.45 -7.80 5.17
C GLU A 212 31.97 -7.18 3.86
N ARG A 213 31.60 -5.93 3.56
CA ARG A 213 31.96 -5.21 2.33
C ARG A 213 33.01 -4.12 2.58
N LEU A 214 33.50 -4.01 3.81
CA LEU A 214 34.54 -3.07 4.19
C LEU A 214 35.79 -3.82 4.68
N ASP A 215 36.91 -3.09 4.73
CA ASP A 215 38.13 -3.58 5.35
C ASP A 215 37.91 -3.79 6.86
N GLU A 216 38.64 -4.76 7.43
CA GLU A 216 38.63 -5.01 8.88
C GLU A 216 39.10 -3.78 9.68
N VAL A 217 40.07 -3.05 9.13
CA VAL A 217 40.61 -1.82 9.70
C VAL A 217 40.07 -0.63 8.92
N LEU A 218 39.30 0.22 9.62
CA LEU A 218 38.77 1.45 9.05
C LEU A 218 39.66 2.63 9.47
N ARG A 219 40.00 3.49 8.52
CA ARG A 219 40.73 4.74 8.71
C ARG A 219 39.76 5.91 8.59
N VAL A 220 39.73 6.78 9.59
CA VAL A 220 38.93 7.99 9.60
C VAL A 220 39.83 9.21 9.42
N GLN A 221 39.45 10.10 8.50
CA GLN A 221 40.15 11.36 8.25
C GLN A 221 39.17 12.52 8.22
N THR A 222 39.51 13.61 8.89
CA THR A 222 38.71 14.84 8.91
C THR A 222 39.51 16.00 8.34
N HIS A 223 38.93 16.72 7.40
CA HIS A 223 39.49 17.95 6.85
C HIS A 223 38.56 19.12 7.16
N VAL A 224 39.17 20.30 7.37
CA VAL A 224 38.44 21.57 7.44
C VAL A 224 38.99 22.50 6.39
N ASN A 225 38.16 22.92 5.44
CA ASN A 225 38.57 23.71 4.27
C ASN A 225 39.75 23.07 3.50
N GLY A 226 39.74 21.73 3.38
CA GLY A 226 40.79 20.95 2.73
C GLY A 226 42.07 20.73 3.56
N GLU A 227 42.21 21.33 4.74
CA GLU A 227 43.33 21.07 5.65
C GLU A 227 43.05 19.80 6.47
N LEU A 228 43.93 18.80 6.41
CA LEU A 228 43.83 17.60 7.26
C LEU A 228 43.95 17.97 8.74
N ARG A 229 42.97 17.55 9.53
CA ARG A 229 42.85 17.85 10.96
C ARG A 229 42.95 16.61 11.84
N GLN A 230 42.31 15.50 11.43
CA GLN A 230 42.28 14.25 12.19
C GLN A 230 42.61 13.10 11.25
N ASP A 231 43.36 12.11 11.74
CA ASP A 231 43.78 10.93 10.97
C ASP A 231 44.13 9.78 11.93
N ALA A 232 43.31 8.73 11.96
CA ALA A 232 43.56 7.53 12.76
C ALA A 232 42.77 6.32 12.23
N THR A 233 42.98 5.16 12.85
CA THR A 233 42.34 3.89 12.50
C THR A 233 41.59 3.27 13.68
N THR A 234 40.72 2.30 13.40
CA THR A 234 40.05 1.50 14.44
C THR A 234 41.01 0.76 15.36
N ASN A 235 42.27 0.53 14.95
CA ASN A 235 43.30 -0.07 15.79
C ASN A 235 43.81 0.88 16.89
N ASP A 236 43.56 2.19 16.75
CA ASP A 236 43.96 3.21 17.71
C ASP A 236 42.92 3.44 18.82
N LEU A 237 41.80 2.68 18.79
CA LEU A 237 40.76 2.72 19.82
C LEU A 237 41.27 2.16 21.16
N ILE A 238 41.02 2.89 22.24
CA ILE A 238 41.29 2.43 23.61
C ILE A 238 40.34 1.28 23.97
N PHE A 239 39.05 1.45 23.68
CA PHE A 239 38.00 0.46 23.84
C PHE A 239 37.54 -0.02 22.47
N SER A 240 37.72 -1.31 22.21
CA SER A 240 37.34 -1.96 20.95
C SER A 240 35.82 -1.90 20.73
N ILE A 241 35.38 -1.95 19.46
CA ILE A 241 33.95 -2.04 19.12
C ILE A 241 33.24 -3.19 19.86
N PRO A 242 33.82 -4.42 19.92
CA PRO A 242 33.25 -5.50 20.73
C PRO A 242 33.05 -5.13 22.21
N PHE A 243 34.04 -4.49 22.83
CA PHE A 243 33.96 -4.09 24.23
C PHE A 243 32.92 -2.99 24.46
N LEU A 244 32.78 -2.05 23.52
CA LEU A 244 31.75 -1.01 23.56
C LEU A 244 30.34 -1.61 23.50
N ILE A 245 30.07 -2.53 22.57
CA ILE A 245 28.77 -3.21 22.44
C ILE A 245 28.45 -4.01 23.70
N LYS A 246 29.43 -4.76 24.22
CA LYS A 246 29.31 -5.48 25.48
C LYS A 246 28.94 -4.51 26.62
N THR A 247 29.67 -3.41 26.77
CA THR A 247 29.45 -2.42 27.84
C THR A 247 28.08 -1.75 27.72
N MET A 248 27.72 -1.26 26.53
CA MET A 248 26.46 -0.57 26.31
C MET A 248 25.26 -1.51 26.52
N SER A 249 25.38 -2.78 26.13
CA SER A 249 24.27 -3.74 26.24
C SER A 249 24.11 -4.38 27.62
N GLU A 250 25.02 -4.14 28.57
CA GLU A 250 24.94 -4.72 29.93
C GLU A 250 23.64 -4.35 30.67
N GLY A 251 23.18 -3.11 30.50
CA GLY A 251 22.01 -2.56 31.18
C GLY A 251 20.82 -2.22 30.26
N GLN A 252 21.03 -2.16 28.94
CA GLN A 252 19.98 -1.80 27.98
C GLN A 252 20.01 -2.71 26.75
N THR A 253 18.89 -2.83 26.05
CA THR A 253 18.81 -3.56 24.79
C THR A 253 19.33 -2.68 23.65
N LEU A 254 20.22 -3.22 22.82
CA LEU A 254 20.55 -2.64 21.51
C LEU A 254 19.60 -3.20 20.46
N LEU A 255 19.11 -2.35 19.57
CA LEU A 255 18.13 -2.68 18.55
C LEU A 255 18.72 -2.51 17.14
N PRO A 256 18.22 -3.25 16.14
CA PRO A 256 18.57 -3.00 14.74
C PRO A 256 18.34 -1.53 14.37
N GLY A 257 19.34 -0.94 13.71
CA GLY A 257 19.40 0.47 13.32
C GLY A 257 19.90 1.43 14.40
N ASP A 258 20.22 0.96 15.61
CA ASP A 258 20.95 1.79 16.58
C ASP A 258 22.36 2.07 16.06
N VAL A 259 22.83 3.30 16.24
CA VAL A 259 24.15 3.75 15.78
C VAL A 259 25.04 4.12 16.97
N LEU A 260 26.24 3.56 16.98
CA LEU A 260 27.27 3.78 17.99
C LEU A 260 28.41 4.59 17.37
N ALA A 261 28.54 5.86 17.75
CA ALA A 261 29.69 6.70 17.40
C ALA A 261 30.86 6.35 18.33
N THR A 262 31.96 5.89 17.74
CA THR A 262 33.05 5.19 18.46
C THR A 262 34.09 6.11 19.10
N GLY A 263 33.92 7.43 19.00
CA GLY A 263 34.88 8.42 19.45
C GLY A 263 35.71 8.99 18.30
N THR A 264 36.37 10.12 18.58
CA THR A 264 37.12 10.88 17.58
C THR A 264 38.64 10.86 17.83
N PRO A 265 39.47 10.91 16.77
CA PRO A 265 40.92 11.01 16.90
C PRO A 265 41.41 12.38 17.40
N ALA A 266 42.71 12.49 17.71
CA ALA A 266 43.33 13.76 18.06
C ALA A 266 43.30 14.75 16.88
N GLY A 267 43.38 16.05 17.18
CA GLY A 267 43.37 17.13 16.18
C GLY A 267 42.04 17.88 16.07
N VAL A 268 41.20 17.76 17.10
CA VAL A 268 40.01 18.60 17.27
C VAL A 268 40.41 20.07 17.44
N GLY A 269 39.51 20.99 17.11
CA GLY A 269 39.77 22.42 17.13
C GLY A 269 40.21 22.94 18.49
N ILE A 270 39.63 22.42 19.58
CA ILE A 270 40.00 22.79 20.95
C ILE A 270 41.42 22.36 21.35
N GLY A 271 41.96 21.29 20.75
CA GLY A 271 43.29 20.76 21.03
C GLY A 271 44.43 21.57 20.42
N ARG A 272 44.12 22.43 19.45
CA ARG A 272 45.09 23.30 18.79
C ARG A 272 45.55 24.44 19.72
N LYS A 273 46.74 24.99 19.44
CA LYS A 273 47.33 26.10 20.19
C LYS A 273 47.65 27.28 19.25
N PRO A 274 46.86 28.37 19.28
CA PRO A 274 45.62 28.56 20.03
C PRO A 274 44.46 27.67 19.52
N PRO A 275 43.39 27.47 20.31
CA PRO A 275 42.19 26.75 19.86
C PRO A 275 41.59 27.39 18.60
N VAL A 276 41.08 26.55 17.69
CA VAL A 276 40.47 26.98 16.42
C VAL A 276 39.09 26.36 16.30
N TYR A 277 38.04 27.18 16.40
CA TYR A 277 36.65 26.76 16.27
C TYR A 277 36.10 27.02 14.87
N LEU A 278 35.05 26.27 14.51
CA LEU A 278 34.32 26.40 13.26
C LEU A 278 33.63 27.75 13.14
N LYS A 279 33.65 28.31 11.93
CA LYS A 279 33.03 29.59 11.57
C LYS A 279 32.11 29.41 10.37
N ALA A 280 31.20 30.35 10.20
CA ALA A 280 30.31 30.37 9.03
C ALA A 280 31.12 30.31 7.72
N GLY A 281 30.72 29.42 6.82
CA GLY A 281 31.40 29.14 5.55
C GLY A 281 32.50 28.09 5.62
N ASP A 282 32.91 27.63 6.81
CA ASP A 282 33.84 26.51 6.91
C ASP A 282 33.18 25.22 6.41
N GLU A 283 33.89 24.47 5.56
CA GLU A 283 33.52 23.13 5.12
C GLU A 283 34.25 22.10 5.97
N VAL A 284 33.51 21.14 6.52
CA VAL A 284 34.05 19.97 7.22
C VAL A 284 33.78 18.74 6.38
N SER A 285 34.83 17.97 6.08
CA SER A 285 34.71 16.69 5.38
C SER A 285 35.31 15.56 6.20
N VAL A 286 34.53 14.50 6.41
CA VAL A 286 34.94 13.28 7.13
C VAL A 286 34.90 12.11 6.15
N SER A 287 36.03 11.44 5.96
CA SER A 287 36.18 10.31 5.03
C SER A 287 36.55 9.05 5.79
N ILE A 288 35.94 7.92 5.42
CA ILE A 288 36.31 6.58 5.89
C ILE A 288 36.46 5.66 4.67
N ASN A 289 37.54 4.86 4.61
CA ASN A 289 37.77 3.93 3.50
C ASN A 289 36.57 2.99 3.32
N GLY A 290 36.04 2.95 2.09
CA GLY A 290 34.85 2.17 1.71
C GLY A 290 33.49 2.82 2.05
N LEU A 291 33.44 3.93 2.81
CA LEU A 291 32.20 4.62 3.21
C LEU A 291 31.98 5.99 2.52
N SER A 292 32.84 6.37 1.57
CA SER A 292 32.85 7.70 0.94
C SER A 292 33.25 8.84 1.89
N THR A 293 32.83 10.07 1.56
CA THR A 293 33.08 11.29 2.31
C THR A 293 31.76 11.96 2.70
N LEU A 294 31.59 12.25 3.99
CA LEU A 294 30.55 13.10 4.56
C LEU A 294 31.02 14.56 4.52
N VAL A 295 30.28 15.46 3.85
CA VAL A 295 30.65 16.87 3.71
C VAL A 295 29.52 17.75 4.22
N ASN A 296 29.84 18.71 5.08
CA ASN A 296 28.88 19.68 5.60
C ASN A 296 29.54 21.04 5.75
N GLU A 297 28.83 22.09 5.34
CA GLU A 297 29.30 23.48 5.48
C GLU A 297 28.57 24.17 6.64
N VAL A 298 29.30 24.96 7.41
CA VAL A 298 28.73 25.76 8.49
C VAL A 298 27.91 26.91 7.91
N ALA A 299 26.62 26.94 8.24
CA ALA A 299 25.66 27.92 7.76
C ALA A 299 26.06 29.35 8.16
N ASN A 300 25.66 30.31 7.32
CA ASN A 300 25.56 31.69 7.79
C ASN A 300 24.49 31.79 8.90
N PRO A 301 24.83 32.30 10.10
CA PRO A 301 23.92 32.33 11.25
C PRO A 301 22.61 33.10 11.00
N HIS A 302 22.59 34.01 10.02
CA HIS A 302 21.40 34.79 9.66
C HIS A 302 20.46 34.08 8.68
N LEU A 303 20.92 33.01 8.01
CA LEU A 303 20.18 32.34 6.93
C LEU A 303 19.70 30.92 7.30
N GLY A 304 20.07 30.39 8.47
CA GLY A 304 20.09 28.94 8.68
C GLY A 304 19.54 28.41 9.99
N LYS A 305 18.54 29.06 10.62
CA LYS A 305 17.90 28.43 11.79
C LYS A 305 17.27 27.08 11.39
N PRO A 306 17.42 26.02 12.21
CA PRO A 306 16.70 24.77 12.00
C PRO A 306 15.20 25.06 11.92
N LYS A 307 14.53 24.47 10.93
CA LYS A 307 13.07 24.51 10.89
C LYS A 307 12.55 23.51 11.91
N VAL A 308 11.73 23.99 12.83
CA VAL A 308 10.93 23.11 13.68
C VAL A 308 9.71 22.71 12.87
N GLU A 309 9.63 21.44 12.51
CA GLU A 309 8.43 20.87 11.89
C GLU A 309 7.58 20.24 12.99
N ASP A 310 6.31 20.63 13.07
CA ASP A 310 5.37 20.01 13.99
C ASP A 310 5.03 18.61 13.48
N ILE A 311 5.49 17.58 14.20
CA ILE A 311 5.11 16.19 13.92
C ILE A 311 3.70 15.98 14.49
N SER A 312 2.70 15.92 13.60
CA SER A 312 1.35 15.51 14.01
C SER A 312 1.32 14.03 14.35
N HIS A 313 1.14 13.70 15.62
CA HIS A 313 0.82 12.34 16.06
C HIS A 313 -0.65 11.95 15.81
N MET A 314 -1.49 12.89 15.38
CA MET A 314 -2.84 12.58 14.92
C MET A 314 -2.75 11.93 13.54
N ARG A 315 -2.70 10.59 13.55
CA ARG A 315 -2.88 9.79 12.34
C ARG A 315 -4.31 9.99 11.84
N THR A 316 -4.48 10.54 10.65
CA THR A 316 -5.70 10.37 9.86
C THR A 316 -5.80 8.89 9.51
N THR A 317 -6.51 8.13 10.32
CA THR A 317 -6.68 6.69 10.10
C THR A 317 -7.48 6.47 8.82
N HIS A 318 -6.81 6.17 7.72
CA HIS A 318 -7.42 5.39 6.65
C HIS A 318 -7.50 3.93 7.13
N THR A 319 -8.64 3.31 6.85
CA THR A 319 -9.27 2.18 7.56
C THR A 319 -8.58 0.83 7.38
N VAL A 320 -7.25 0.73 7.58
CA VAL A 320 -6.51 -0.54 7.45
C VAL A 320 -6.04 -1.09 8.81
N ASP A 321 -5.65 -0.22 9.76
CA ASP A 321 -5.11 -0.64 11.08
C ASP A 321 -6.16 -1.25 12.04
N LYS A 322 -7.46 -1.21 11.73
CA LYS A 322 -8.52 -1.58 12.69
C LYS A 322 -8.92 -3.06 12.66
N TYR A 323 -8.58 -3.81 11.62
CA TYR A 323 -8.83 -5.25 11.61
C TYR A 323 -7.70 -5.95 12.35
N LYS A 324 -7.89 -6.11 13.67
CA LYS A 324 -7.06 -6.99 14.50
C LYS A 324 -6.86 -8.33 13.77
N GLN A 325 -5.65 -8.89 13.85
CA GLN A 325 -5.27 -10.23 13.37
C GLN A 325 -6.32 -11.34 13.63
N SER A 326 -7.24 -11.15 14.60
CA SER A 326 -8.34 -12.07 14.92
C SER A 326 -9.36 -12.31 13.80
N THR A 327 -9.42 -11.51 12.72
CA THR A 327 -10.35 -11.73 11.58
C THR A 327 -9.68 -12.28 10.32
N LEU A 328 -8.35 -12.46 10.33
CA LEU A 328 -7.60 -13.01 9.19
C LEU A 328 -7.36 -14.51 9.40
N THR A 329 -7.51 -15.28 8.34
CA THR A 329 -7.25 -16.72 8.31
C THR A 329 -5.87 -16.96 7.72
N LEU A 330 -5.02 -17.73 8.41
CA LEU A 330 -3.70 -18.09 7.89
C LEU A 330 -3.84 -19.19 6.84
N ILE A 331 -3.61 -18.84 5.57
CA ILE A 331 -3.68 -19.73 4.40
C ILE A 331 -2.30 -19.74 3.75
N ASN A 332 -1.65 -20.91 3.67
CA ASN A 332 -0.27 -21.05 3.16
C ASN A 332 0.75 -20.08 3.81
N GLY A 333 0.57 -19.77 5.10
CA GLY A 333 1.41 -18.81 5.82
C GLY A 333 1.09 -17.34 5.55
N LYS A 334 0.08 -17.04 4.72
CA LYS A 334 -0.41 -15.69 4.43
C LYS A 334 -1.68 -15.38 5.21
N PRO A 335 -1.83 -14.18 5.78
CA PRO A 335 -3.08 -13.78 6.43
C PRO A 335 -4.08 -13.31 5.38
N LEU A 336 -5.09 -14.13 5.07
CA LEU A 336 -6.16 -13.81 4.13
C LEU A 336 -7.49 -13.58 4.84
N TYR A 337 -8.24 -12.55 4.43
CA TYR A 337 -9.61 -12.35 4.88
C TYR A 337 -10.52 -13.36 4.19
N TYR A 338 -11.21 -14.18 4.97
CA TYR A 338 -12.05 -15.28 4.49
C TYR A 338 -13.38 -15.27 5.23
N THR A 339 -14.47 -15.43 4.49
CA THR A 339 -15.82 -15.52 5.02
C THR A 339 -16.53 -16.78 4.53
N LYS A 340 -17.34 -17.34 5.41
CA LYS A 340 -18.15 -18.54 5.15
C LYS A 340 -19.61 -18.24 5.50
N SER A 341 -20.53 -18.61 4.62
CA SER A 341 -21.96 -18.60 4.89
C SER A 341 -22.50 -20.02 4.73
N ASP A 342 -22.92 -20.64 5.83
CA ASP A 342 -23.45 -22.00 5.83
C ASP A 342 -24.96 -21.99 5.56
N SER A 343 -25.36 -22.70 4.51
CA SER A 343 -26.78 -22.94 4.19
C SER A 343 -27.36 -24.17 4.89
N GLY A 344 -26.51 -25.04 5.45
CA GLY A 344 -26.91 -26.34 5.99
C GLY A 344 -27.41 -27.34 4.94
N THR A 345 -27.13 -27.10 3.66
CA THR A 345 -27.55 -27.96 2.55
C THR A 345 -26.42 -28.88 2.08
N ASP A 346 -26.77 -30.03 1.50
CA ASP A 346 -25.83 -30.95 0.84
C ASP A 346 -25.51 -30.55 -0.61
N ARG A 347 -25.87 -29.33 -1.03
CA ARG A 347 -25.57 -28.87 -2.38
C ARG A 347 -24.07 -28.56 -2.53
N PRO A 348 -23.51 -28.67 -3.75
CA PRO A 348 -22.12 -28.29 -3.99
C PRO A 348 -21.81 -26.88 -3.45
N PRO A 349 -20.71 -26.69 -2.70
CA PRO A 349 -20.34 -25.37 -2.20
C PRO A 349 -19.99 -24.44 -3.36
N VAL A 350 -20.20 -23.14 -3.16
CA VAL A 350 -19.87 -22.10 -4.14
C VAL A 350 -18.70 -21.27 -3.60
N VAL A 351 -17.64 -21.17 -4.39
CA VAL A 351 -16.45 -20.37 -4.08
C VAL A 351 -16.43 -19.14 -4.98
N LEU A 352 -16.38 -17.95 -4.38
CA LEU A 352 -16.53 -16.66 -5.03
C LEU A 352 -15.19 -15.92 -5.09
N LEU A 353 -14.72 -15.58 -6.29
CA LEU A 353 -13.42 -14.96 -6.53
C LEU A 353 -13.59 -13.58 -7.15
N HIS A 354 -13.27 -12.53 -6.40
CA HIS A 354 -13.43 -11.15 -6.87
C HIS A 354 -12.39 -10.80 -7.96
N GLY A 355 -12.64 -9.73 -8.71
CA GLY A 355 -11.70 -9.24 -9.72
C GLY A 355 -10.66 -8.26 -9.18
N LEU A 356 -9.80 -7.77 -10.08
CA LEU A 356 -8.78 -6.77 -9.76
C LEU A 356 -9.42 -5.52 -9.13
N GLY A 357 -8.92 -5.12 -7.97
CA GLY A 357 -9.44 -3.97 -7.21
C GLY A 357 -10.84 -4.14 -6.61
N GLY A 358 -11.30 -5.39 -6.49
CA GLY A 358 -12.49 -5.78 -5.72
C GLY A 358 -12.14 -6.35 -4.33
N SER A 359 -13.18 -6.76 -3.61
CA SER A 359 -13.12 -7.52 -2.36
C SER A 359 -14.23 -8.59 -2.39
N ASN A 360 -14.33 -9.40 -1.34
CA ASN A 360 -15.34 -10.45 -1.21
C ASN A 360 -16.78 -9.91 -1.28
N ASP A 361 -16.99 -8.65 -0.90
CA ASP A 361 -18.27 -7.94 -1.00
C ASP A 361 -18.74 -7.74 -2.47
N TYR A 362 -17.85 -7.95 -3.45
CA TYR A 362 -18.14 -7.75 -4.87
C TYR A 362 -19.38 -8.54 -5.34
N PHE A 363 -19.61 -9.73 -4.75
CA PHE A 363 -20.73 -10.59 -5.10
C PHE A 363 -21.97 -10.41 -4.21
N GLU A 364 -21.96 -9.56 -3.18
CA GLU A 364 -23.10 -9.40 -2.26
C GLU A 364 -24.42 -9.11 -2.99
N PRO A 365 -24.49 -8.19 -3.97
CA PRO A 365 -25.73 -7.95 -4.71
C PRO A 365 -26.28 -9.21 -5.41
N LEU A 366 -25.37 -10.07 -5.89
CA LEU A 366 -25.68 -11.31 -6.59
C LEU A 366 -26.14 -12.41 -5.62
N ILE A 367 -25.44 -12.54 -4.49
CA ILE A 367 -25.76 -13.46 -3.40
C ILE A 367 -27.19 -13.20 -2.91
N TYR A 368 -27.53 -11.95 -2.58
CA TYR A 368 -28.87 -11.59 -2.11
C TYR A 368 -29.95 -11.76 -3.19
N ALA A 369 -29.69 -11.30 -4.43
CA ALA A 369 -30.70 -11.37 -5.49
C ALA A 369 -31.07 -12.80 -5.85
N LEU A 370 -30.12 -13.74 -5.77
CA LEU A 370 -30.35 -15.16 -6.07
C LEU A 370 -30.60 -16.03 -4.84
N LYS A 371 -30.49 -15.45 -3.64
CA LYS A 371 -30.59 -16.15 -2.35
C LYS A 371 -29.61 -17.33 -2.29
N LEU A 372 -28.37 -17.12 -2.73
CA LEU A 372 -27.37 -18.19 -2.82
C LEU A 372 -27.04 -18.77 -1.44
N GLN A 373 -27.00 -17.92 -0.42
CA GLN A 373 -26.76 -18.28 0.97
C GLN A 373 -27.85 -19.18 1.57
N GLU A 374 -29.07 -19.18 1.00
CA GLU A 374 -30.15 -20.08 1.43
C GLU A 374 -30.01 -21.48 0.81
N ARG A 375 -29.16 -21.66 -0.21
CA ARG A 375 -29.13 -22.86 -1.07
C ARG A 375 -27.79 -23.55 -1.15
N HIS A 376 -26.70 -22.82 -0.96
CA HIS A 376 -25.35 -23.32 -1.08
C HIS A 376 -24.52 -22.79 0.08
N THR A 377 -23.60 -23.59 0.58
CA THR A 377 -22.54 -23.04 1.43
C THR A 377 -21.63 -22.17 0.57
N LEU A 378 -21.46 -20.91 0.97
CA LEU A 378 -20.68 -19.92 0.24
C LEU A 378 -19.33 -19.72 0.93
N HIS A 379 -18.29 -19.67 0.11
CA HIS A 379 -16.93 -19.34 0.51
C HIS A 379 -16.48 -18.14 -0.30
N ALA A 380 -16.10 -17.05 0.37
CA ALA A 380 -15.54 -15.87 -0.27
C ALA A 380 -14.29 -15.44 0.49
N PHE A 381 -13.32 -14.90 -0.21
CA PHE A 381 -12.10 -14.38 0.40
C PHE A 381 -11.54 -13.24 -0.42
N ASP A 382 -10.71 -12.43 0.23
CA ASP A 382 -9.94 -11.40 -0.43
C ASP A 382 -8.59 -11.98 -0.86
N PHE A 383 -8.23 -11.81 -2.13
CA PHE A 383 -6.89 -12.16 -2.60
C PHE A 383 -5.82 -11.33 -1.89
N GLU A 384 -4.59 -11.85 -1.82
CA GLU A 384 -3.46 -11.10 -1.28
C GLU A 384 -3.39 -9.68 -1.90
N GLY A 385 -3.26 -8.66 -1.06
CA GLY A 385 -3.18 -7.26 -1.49
C GLY A 385 -4.51 -6.63 -1.91
N HIS A 386 -5.64 -7.30 -1.69
CA HIS A 386 -6.97 -6.80 -2.00
C HIS A 386 -7.86 -6.76 -0.77
N GLY A 387 -8.88 -5.89 -0.81
CA GLY A 387 -9.87 -5.78 0.27
C GLY A 387 -9.21 -5.65 1.65
N LEU A 388 -9.45 -6.63 2.52
CA LEU A 388 -8.90 -6.72 3.86
C LEU A 388 -7.70 -7.69 3.99
N SER A 389 -7.30 -8.36 2.90
CA SER A 389 -6.10 -9.21 2.86
C SER A 389 -4.86 -8.37 2.58
N PRO A 390 -3.94 -8.19 3.55
CA PRO A 390 -2.70 -7.46 3.30
C PRO A 390 -1.79 -8.22 2.33
N THR A 391 -0.81 -7.53 1.75
CA THR A 391 0.31 -8.15 1.05
C THR A 391 1.60 -7.90 1.81
N SER A 392 2.52 -8.86 1.77
CA SER A 392 3.87 -8.64 2.29
C SER A 392 4.71 -7.90 1.24
N PRO A 393 5.55 -6.91 1.62
CA PRO A 393 6.53 -6.31 0.73
C PRO A 393 7.46 -7.30 0.04
N LEU A 394 7.65 -8.51 0.60
CA LEU A 394 8.47 -9.57 -0.01
C LEU A 394 7.68 -10.51 -0.92
N SER A 395 6.35 -10.52 -0.82
CA SER A 395 5.52 -11.45 -1.60
C SER A 395 5.44 -11.02 -3.06
N LYS A 396 5.69 -11.97 -3.96
CA LYS A 396 5.48 -11.83 -5.40
C LYS A 396 4.13 -12.43 -5.78
N ILE A 397 3.21 -11.57 -6.23
CA ILE A 397 1.88 -12.01 -6.68
C ILE A 397 1.96 -12.47 -8.15
N SER A 398 1.39 -13.63 -8.44
CA SER A 398 1.25 -14.24 -9.77
C SER A 398 -0.10 -14.97 -9.87
N VAL A 399 -0.53 -15.34 -11.09
CA VAL A 399 -1.76 -16.14 -11.26
C VAL A 399 -1.63 -17.49 -10.54
N GLU A 400 -0.45 -18.09 -10.61
CA GLU A 400 -0.12 -19.35 -9.96
C GLU A 400 -0.15 -19.24 -8.44
N SER A 401 0.48 -18.20 -7.86
CA SER A 401 0.47 -18.01 -6.40
C SER A 401 -0.94 -17.74 -5.86
N LEU A 402 -1.79 -17.01 -6.60
CA LEU A 402 -3.19 -16.80 -6.22
C LEU A 402 -4.03 -18.09 -6.36
N ALA A 403 -3.67 -18.99 -7.28
CA ALA A 403 -4.30 -20.30 -7.40
C ALA A 403 -3.89 -21.25 -6.27
N GLU A 404 -2.65 -21.15 -5.79
CA GLU A 404 -2.18 -21.84 -4.58
C GLU A 404 -2.91 -21.33 -3.33
N ASP A 405 -3.13 -20.02 -3.22
CA ASP A 405 -3.92 -19.43 -2.14
C ASP A 405 -5.37 -19.97 -2.17
N LEU A 406 -5.97 -20.08 -3.36
CA LEU A 406 -7.28 -20.73 -3.55
C LEU A 406 -7.26 -22.19 -3.11
N ASN A 407 -6.22 -22.96 -3.43
CA ASN A 407 -6.08 -24.34 -2.94
C ASN A 407 -6.01 -24.40 -1.41
N GLY A 408 -5.28 -23.48 -0.79
CA GLY A 408 -5.24 -23.34 0.66
C GLY A 408 -6.61 -23.04 1.27
N ILE A 409 -7.43 -22.20 0.60
CA ILE A 409 -8.82 -21.96 0.99
C ILE A 409 -9.66 -23.24 0.91
N PHE A 410 -9.52 -24.05 -0.15
CA PHE A 410 -10.20 -25.35 -0.25
C PHE A 410 -9.82 -26.28 0.90
N GLY A 411 -8.53 -26.35 1.25
CA GLY A 411 -8.02 -27.11 2.38
C GLY A 411 -8.59 -26.63 3.72
N HIS A 412 -8.56 -25.32 3.97
CA HIS A 412 -9.11 -24.71 5.19
C HIS A 412 -10.63 -24.94 5.31
N ALA A 413 -11.36 -24.74 4.21
CA ALA A 413 -12.79 -24.94 4.14
C ALA A 413 -13.21 -26.42 4.16
N LYS A 414 -12.24 -27.35 4.06
CA LYS A 414 -12.46 -28.81 3.98
C LYS A 414 -13.37 -29.18 2.81
N ILE A 415 -13.21 -28.50 1.67
CA ILE A 415 -13.96 -28.79 0.45
C ILE A 415 -13.32 -30.01 -0.21
N THR A 416 -13.93 -31.18 0.02
CA THR A 416 -13.48 -32.46 -0.56
C THR A 416 -14.37 -32.96 -1.70
N SER A 417 -15.49 -32.27 -1.94
CA SER A 417 -16.44 -32.52 -3.03
C SER A 417 -16.28 -31.49 -4.15
N LYS A 418 -16.69 -31.84 -5.37
CA LYS A 418 -16.68 -30.91 -6.50
C LYS A 418 -17.47 -29.63 -6.22
N ALA A 419 -16.80 -28.49 -6.15
CA ALA A 419 -17.36 -27.16 -5.90
C ALA A 419 -17.76 -26.44 -7.19
N ILE A 420 -18.51 -25.34 -7.04
CA ILE A 420 -18.79 -24.38 -8.10
C ILE A 420 -17.89 -23.16 -7.88
N ILE A 421 -17.07 -22.79 -8.86
CA ILE A 421 -16.25 -21.57 -8.77
C ILE A 421 -16.89 -20.48 -9.62
N VAL A 422 -17.07 -19.29 -9.05
CA VAL A 422 -17.52 -18.08 -9.74
C VAL A 422 -16.40 -17.04 -9.66
N ALA A 423 -15.88 -16.62 -10.81
CA ALA A 423 -14.75 -15.72 -10.90
C ALA A 423 -15.04 -14.51 -11.80
N HIS A 424 -14.39 -13.38 -11.53
CA HIS A 424 -14.56 -12.15 -12.30
C HIS A 424 -13.21 -11.51 -12.69
N GLY A 425 -13.07 -11.09 -13.95
CA GLY A 425 -11.87 -10.41 -14.42
C GLY A 425 -10.62 -11.28 -14.28
N ILE A 426 -9.55 -10.73 -13.69
CA ILE A 426 -8.27 -11.44 -13.49
C ILE A 426 -8.41 -12.78 -12.77
N SER A 427 -9.34 -12.91 -11.82
CA SER A 427 -9.51 -14.16 -11.07
C SER A 427 -10.10 -15.28 -11.92
N CYS A 428 -10.61 -15.00 -13.12
CA CYS A 428 -10.91 -16.04 -14.10
C CYS A 428 -9.67 -16.82 -14.50
N LEU A 429 -8.50 -16.17 -14.64
CA LEU A 429 -7.23 -16.84 -14.92
C LEU A 429 -6.81 -17.72 -13.74
N VAL A 430 -6.98 -17.20 -12.52
CA VAL A 430 -6.72 -17.95 -11.27
C VAL A 430 -7.61 -19.18 -11.19
N ALA A 431 -8.92 -19.03 -11.45
CA ALA A 431 -9.89 -20.11 -11.42
C ALA A 431 -9.59 -21.19 -12.47
N MET A 432 -9.21 -20.79 -13.68
CA MET A 432 -8.80 -21.72 -14.75
C MET A 432 -7.51 -22.45 -14.37
N SER A 433 -6.49 -21.74 -13.89
CA SER A 433 -5.22 -22.31 -13.41
C SER A 433 -5.45 -23.34 -12.29
N PHE A 434 -6.24 -22.98 -11.28
CA PHE A 434 -6.63 -23.88 -10.19
C PHE A 434 -7.39 -25.11 -10.71
N THR A 435 -8.35 -24.93 -11.63
CA THR A 435 -9.14 -26.04 -12.18
C THR A 435 -8.27 -27.01 -12.99
N LEU A 436 -7.25 -26.51 -13.69
CA LEU A 436 -6.29 -27.35 -14.41
C LEU A 436 -5.41 -28.16 -13.47
N ALA A 437 -5.02 -27.58 -12.33
CA ALA A 437 -4.22 -28.27 -11.31
C ALA A 437 -5.04 -29.25 -10.46
N HIS A 438 -6.32 -28.97 -10.24
CA HIS A 438 -7.22 -29.71 -9.34
C HIS A 438 -8.59 -30.03 -9.99
N PRO A 439 -8.63 -30.75 -11.12
CA PRO A 439 -9.87 -31.03 -11.86
C PRO A 439 -10.90 -31.84 -11.05
N GLU A 440 -10.45 -32.60 -10.06
CA GLU A 440 -11.28 -33.38 -9.14
C GLU A 440 -12.09 -32.53 -8.16
N LEU A 441 -11.67 -31.28 -7.90
CA LEU A 441 -12.29 -30.39 -6.92
C LEU A 441 -13.33 -29.44 -7.53
N VAL A 442 -13.47 -29.39 -8.86
CA VAL A 442 -14.34 -28.42 -9.54
C VAL A 442 -15.41 -29.11 -10.39
N ALA A 443 -16.69 -28.86 -10.08
CA ALA A 443 -17.85 -29.36 -10.85
C ALA A 443 -18.22 -28.41 -11.98
N LYS A 444 -18.33 -27.12 -11.64
CA LYS A 444 -18.76 -26.07 -12.55
C LYS A 444 -17.86 -24.85 -12.38
N LEU A 445 -17.59 -24.19 -13.50
CA LEU A 445 -16.79 -22.99 -13.57
C LEU A 445 -17.62 -21.88 -14.20
N VAL A 446 -17.76 -20.74 -13.53
CA VAL A 446 -18.45 -19.55 -14.03
C VAL A 446 -17.43 -18.42 -14.16
N LEU A 447 -17.15 -18.03 -15.40
CA LEU A 447 -16.15 -17.01 -15.74
C LEU A 447 -16.87 -15.74 -16.21
N LEU A 448 -16.75 -14.67 -15.42
CA LEU A 448 -17.30 -13.35 -15.73
C LEU A 448 -16.19 -12.45 -16.26
N SER A 449 -16.30 -12.02 -17.51
CA SER A 449 -15.33 -11.15 -18.19
C SER A 449 -13.87 -11.67 -18.10
N PRO A 450 -13.58 -12.91 -18.55
CA PRO A 450 -12.21 -13.43 -18.52
C PRO A 450 -11.28 -12.62 -19.46
N PRO A 451 -10.18 -12.02 -18.96
CA PRO A 451 -9.23 -11.32 -19.82
C PRO A 451 -8.49 -12.30 -20.74
N PRO A 452 -7.84 -11.82 -21.82
CA PRO A 452 -7.00 -12.68 -22.65
C PRO A 452 -5.79 -13.23 -21.86
N SER A 453 -5.37 -14.45 -22.21
CA SER A 453 -4.23 -15.15 -21.61
C SER A 453 -3.38 -15.73 -22.74
N PRO A 454 -2.16 -15.22 -22.99
CA PRO A 454 -1.56 -14.03 -22.38
C PRO A 454 -2.23 -12.72 -22.81
N LEU A 455 -2.04 -11.63 -22.04
CA LEU A 455 -2.41 -10.28 -22.50
C LEU A 455 -1.65 -9.91 -23.79
N PRO A 456 -2.29 -9.21 -24.77
CA PRO A 456 -1.61 -8.65 -25.93
C PRO A 456 -0.48 -7.67 -25.57
N ASP A 457 0.57 -7.61 -26.39
CA ASP A 457 1.78 -6.79 -26.12
C ASP A 457 1.48 -5.30 -25.88
N LEU A 458 0.52 -4.73 -26.62
CA LEU A 458 0.13 -3.33 -26.48
C LEU A 458 -0.54 -3.07 -25.11
N GLU A 459 -1.36 -4.01 -24.64
CA GLU A 459 -1.99 -3.91 -23.31
C GLU A 459 -0.97 -4.11 -22.20
N ARG A 460 -0.01 -5.03 -22.38
CA ARG A 460 1.14 -5.20 -21.47
C ARG A 460 1.93 -3.90 -21.35
N LEU A 461 2.20 -3.21 -22.46
CA LEU A 461 2.92 -1.94 -22.48
C LEU A 461 2.12 -0.82 -21.79
N ASN A 462 0.82 -0.73 -22.07
CA ASN A 462 -0.06 0.28 -21.47
C ASN A 462 -0.23 0.09 -19.95
N MET A 463 -0.31 -1.16 -19.47
CA MET A 463 -0.38 -1.45 -18.04
C MET A 463 0.97 -1.20 -17.33
N ARG A 464 2.10 -1.46 -18.01
CA ARG A 464 3.45 -1.12 -17.49
C ARG A 464 3.68 0.39 -17.39
N SER A 465 2.99 1.20 -18.19
CA SER A 465 3.13 2.66 -18.18
C SER A 465 2.41 3.38 -17.01
N GLY A 466 1.66 2.66 -16.16
CA GLY A 466 1.25 3.14 -14.83
C GLY A 466 -0.23 2.94 -14.45
N ILE A 467 -0.50 2.98 -13.14
CA ILE A 467 -1.81 2.80 -12.48
C ILE A 467 -2.91 3.73 -13.02
N HIS A 468 -2.53 4.91 -13.54
CA HIS A 468 -3.47 5.89 -14.08
C HIS A 468 -4.21 5.43 -15.34
N SER A 469 -3.63 4.52 -16.15
CA SER A 469 -4.30 4.00 -17.36
C SER A 469 -5.36 2.94 -17.01
N ALA A 470 -5.13 2.14 -15.96
CA ALA A 470 -6.02 1.07 -15.52
C ALA A 470 -7.41 1.57 -15.04
N ARG A 471 -7.49 2.80 -14.51
CA ARG A 471 -8.75 3.43 -14.09
C ARG A 471 -9.73 3.70 -15.25
N ALA A 472 -9.25 3.78 -16.48
CA ALA A 472 -10.06 4.16 -17.64
C ALA A 472 -10.51 2.98 -18.51
N SER A 473 -9.93 1.79 -18.39
CA SER A 473 -10.27 0.65 -19.25
C SER A 473 -11.27 -0.34 -18.64
N GLY A 474 -11.45 -0.35 -17.31
CA GLY A 474 -12.30 -1.34 -16.61
C GLY A 474 -13.81 -1.11 -16.66
N THR A 475 -14.30 0.04 -17.14
CA THR A 475 -15.71 0.41 -17.09
C THR A 475 -16.17 0.98 -18.41
N SER A 476 -17.24 0.45 -19.00
CA SER A 476 -17.68 0.92 -20.32
C SER A 476 -18.01 2.42 -20.31
N ARG A 477 -17.75 3.10 -21.43
CA ARG A 477 -18.08 4.52 -21.61
C ARG A 477 -19.53 4.81 -21.26
N ARG A 478 -20.45 3.96 -21.70
CA ARG A 478 -21.88 4.09 -21.40
C ARG A 478 -22.13 4.04 -19.90
N THR A 479 -21.57 3.07 -19.18
CA THR A 479 -21.73 2.97 -17.72
C THR A 479 -21.25 4.23 -17.01
N ARG A 480 -20.11 4.78 -17.45
CA ARG A 480 -19.58 6.05 -16.92
C ARG A 480 -20.51 7.24 -17.16
N GLU A 481 -21.17 7.29 -18.31
CA GLU A 481 -22.05 8.40 -18.71
C GLU A 481 -23.48 8.25 -18.16
N THR A 482 -24.00 7.02 -18.01
CA THR A 482 -25.41 6.77 -17.71
C THR A 482 -25.69 6.20 -16.31
N ASN A 483 -24.68 5.73 -15.59
CA ASN A 483 -24.86 5.11 -14.28
C ASN A 483 -23.88 5.68 -13.23
N PRO A 484 -24.19 6.87 -12.67
CA PRO A 484 -23.31 7.52 -11.70
C PRO A 484 -23.14 6.69 -10.41
N LEU A 485 -24.13 5.87 -10.03
CA LEU A 485 -24.03 5.01 -8.86
C LEU A 485 -22.99 3.90 -9.06
N ALA A 486 -23.02 3.21 -10.20
CA ALA A 486 -22.01 2.20 -10.52
C ALA A 486 -20.61 2.82 -10.63
N ASN A 487 -20.49 4.01 -11.25
CA ASN A 487 -19.22 4.73 -11.35
C ASN A 487 -18.66 5.08 -9.96
N THR A 488 -19.49 5.58 -9.05
CA THR A 488 -19.09 5.87 -7.67
C THR A 488 -18.72 4.59 -6.91
N ALA A 489 -19.49 3.51 -7.05
CA ALA A 489 -19.17 2.23 -6.41
C ALA A 489 -17.81 1.67 -6.86
N ILE A 490 -17.50 1.73 -8.16
CA ILE A 490 -16.21 1.31 -8.71
C ILE A 490 -15.08 2.20 -8.19
N LYS A 491 -15.28 3.53 -8.17
CA LYS A 491 -14.29 4.46 -7.61
C LYS A 491 -14.01 4.17 -6.13
N MET A 492 -15.06 3.95 -5.33
CA MET A 492 -14.91 3.59 -3.91
C MET A 492 -14.21 2.25 -3.73
N SER A 493 -14.53 1.24 -4.56
CA SER A 493 -13.85 -0.05 -4.56
C SER A 493 -12.35 0.12 -4.78
N LEU A 494 -11.94 0.89 -5.79
CA LEU A 494 -10.53 1.15 -6.11
C LEU A 494 -9.82 2.03 -5.08
N LEU A 495 -10.52 2.98 -4.44
CA LEU A 495 -9.95 3.84 -3.40
C LEU A 495 -9.74 3.10 -2.08
N ASN A 496 -10.45 1.99 -1.86
CA ASN A 496 -10.30 1.14 -0.68
C ASN A 496 -9.27 0.02 -0.87
N GLN A 497 -8.56 -0.03 -2.01
CA GLN A 497 -7.50 -1.02 -2.22
C GLN A 497 -6.17 -0.52 -1.69
N ASP A 498 -5.36 -1.46 -1.20
CA ASP A 498 -3.95 -1.22 -0.99
C ASP A 498 -3.25 -0.95 -2.34
N ALA A 499 -2.52 0.15 -2.42
CA ALA A 499 -1.91 0.58 -3.67
C ALA A 499 -0.81 -0.38 -4.13
N GLU A 500 -0.08 -0.96 -3.17
CA GLU A 500 0.98 -1.93 -3.44
C GLU A 500 0.41 -3.27 -3.92
N GLY A 501 -0.57 -3.82 -3.20
CA GLY A 501 -1.28 -5.03 -3.58
C GLY A 501 -1.93 -4.92 -4.96
N TYR A 502 -2.58 -3.79 -5.25
CA TYR A 502 -3.15 -3.52 -6.58
C TYR A 502 -2.08 -3.49 -7.69
N ALA A 503 -0.93 -2.85 -7.44
CA ALA A 503 0.18 -2.81 -8.40
C ALA A 503 0.78 -4.20 -8.66
N LYS A 504 1.00 -5.00 -7.62
CA LYS A 504 1.47 -6.39 -7.75
C LYS A 504 0.50 -7.26 -8.53
N ALA A 505 -0.81 -7.09 -8.32
CA ALA A 505 -1.83 -7.83 -9.04
C ALA A 505 -1.94 -7.42 -10.52
N LEU A 506 -1.73 -6.13 -10.84
CA LEU A 506 -1.56 -5.68 -12.22
C LEU A 506 -0.34 -6.33 -12.87
N GLN A 507 0.79 -6.40 -12.16
CA GLN A 507 1.98 -7.06 -12.65
C GLN A 507 1.75 -8.57 -12.88
N ALA A 508 1.03 -9.23 -11.97
CA ALA A 508 0.61 -10.63 -12.12
C ALA A 508 -0.22 -10.87 -13.38
N LEU A 509 -1.12 -9.94 -13.74
CA LEU A 509 -1.89 -10.00 -14.98
C LEU A 509 -1.00 -9.84 -16.21
N VAL A 510 -0.06 -8.90 -16.17
CA VAL A 510 0.89 -8.64 -17.27
C VAL A 510 1.78 -9.86 -17.52
N ASP A 511 2.25 -10.50 -16.44
CA ASP A 511 3.16 -11.64 -16.50
C ASP A 511 2.43 -12.99 -16.64
N ALA A 512 1.10 -12.99 -16.68
CA ALA A 512 0.29 -14.20 -16.81
C ALA A 512 0.68 -14.98 -18.08
N LYS A 513 0.93 -16.28 -17.90
CA LYS A 513 1.28 -17.21 -18.96
C LYS A 513 0.04 -17.68 -19.71
N GLU A 514 0.26 -18.27 -20.88
CA GLU A 514 -0.79 -18.96 -21.62
C GLU A 514 -1.28 -20.18 -20.83
N LEU A 515 -2.60 -20.37 -20.76
CA LEU A 515 -3.23 -21.50 -20.08
C LEU A 515 -3.75 -22.51 -21.11
N ASP A 516 -3.52 -23.82 -20.87
CA ASP A 516 -4.12 -24.89 -21.67
C ASP A 516 -5.59 -25.11 -21.28
N VAL A 517 -6.44 -24.13 -21.61
CA VAL A 517 -7.87 -24.17 -21.30
C VAL A 517 -8.59 -25.35 -21.96
N GLY A 518 -7.99 -26.01 -22.95
CA GLY A 518 -8.53 -27.20 -23.61
C GLY A 518 -8.58 -28.44 -22.70
N ALA A 519 -7.80 -28.45 -21.62
CA ALA A 519 -7.77 -29.52 -20.63
C ALA A 519 -8.79 -29.36 -19.48
N ILE A 520 -9.55 -28.25 -19.43
CA ILE A 520 -10.54 -28.00 -18.37
C ILE A 520 -11.76 -28.90 -18.56
N GLU A 521 -11.92 -29.93 -17.71
CA GLU A 521 -13.05 -30.88 -17.76
C GLU A 521 -14.36 -30.36 -17.14
N ALA A 522 -14.29 -29.31 -16.31
CA ALA A 522 -15.43 -28.75 -15.61
C ALA A 522 -16.49 -28.19 -16.57
N LYS A 523 -17.77 -28.20 -16.16
CA LYS A 523 -18.83 -27.54 -16.93
C LYS A 523 -18.67 -26.03 -16.82
N THR A 524 -18.40 -25.36 -17.94
CA THR A 524 -18.00 -23.95 -17.92
C THR A 524 -19.07 -23.04 -18.51
N LEU A 525 -19.42 -21.97 -17.79
CA LEU A 525 -20.19 -20.84 -18.29
C LEU A 525 -19.27 -19.63 -18.43
N ILE A 526 -19.23 -19.02 -19.62
CA ILE A 526 -18.51 -17.76 -19.86
C ILE A 526 -19.54 -16.65 -20.12
N ILE A 527 -19.42 -15.54 -19.37
CA ILE A 527 -20.27 -14.35 -19.50
C ILE A 527 -19.40 -13.14 -19.79
N THR A 528 -19.76 -12.34 -20.80
CA THR A 528 -19.14 -11.02 -21.04
C THR A 528 -20.14 -9.96 -21.52
N GLY A 529 -19.78 -8.68 -21.43
CA GLY A 529 -20.52 -7.56 -22.00
C GLY A 529 -20.02 -7.20 -23.40
N SER A 530 -20.92 -6.77 -24.30
CA SER A 530 -20.53 -6.31 -25.64
C SER A 530 -19.67 -5.03 -25.65
N GLU A 531 -19.67 -4.30 -24.54
CA GLU A 531 -18.88 -3.08 -24.33
C GLU A 531 -17.69 -3.31 -23.37
N ASP A 532 -17.36 -4.57 -23.06
CA ASP A 532 -16.21 -4.90 -22.22
C ASP A 532 -14.93 -4.81 -23.07
N GLU A 533 -14.10 -3.81 -22.80
CA GLU A 533 -12.85 -3.56 -23.53
C GLU A 533 -11.74 -4.54 -23.12
N ASN A 534 -11.79 -5.09 -21.89
CA ASN A 534 -10.76 -6.01 -21.38
C ASN A 534 -11.10 -7.49 -21.66
N SER A 535 -12.38 -7.80 -21.88
CA SER A 535 -12.87 -9.13 -22.22
C SER A 535 -13.92 -9.07 -23.34
N PRO A 536 -13.58 -8.56 -24.53
CA PRO A 536 -14.55 -8.42 -25.60
C PRO A 536 -15.09 -9.79 -26.05
N PRO A 537 -16.29 -9.85 -26.66
CA PRO A 537 -16.89 -11.12 -27.09
C PRO A 537 -15.96 -12.04 -27.88
N GLN A 538 -15.11 -11.47 -28.75
CA GLN A 538 -14.13 -12.20 -29.55
C GLN A 538 -13.12 -12.97 -28.69
N THR A 539 -12.68 -12.40 -27.57
CA THR A 539 -11.79 -13.07 -26.61
C THR A 539 -12.48 -14.27 -25.97
N CYS A 540 -13.75 -14.10 -25.58
CA CYS A 540 -14.54 -15.20 -25.01
C CYS A 540 -14.84 -16.30 -26.04
N GLU A 541 -15.10 -15.94 -27.30
CA GLU A 541 -15.28 -16.89 -28.40
C GLU A 541 -14.02 -17.74 -28.62
N ALA A 542 -12.83 -17.15 -28.48
CA ALA A 542 -11.56 -17.87 -28.54
C ALA A 542 -11.44 -18.91 -27.40
N TYR A 543 -11.81 -18.55 -26.16
CA TYR A 543 -11.86 -19.51 -25.04
C TYR A 543 -12.82 -20.66 -25.32
N VAL A 544 -14.04 -20.36 -25.80
CA VAL A 544 -15.02 -21.39 -26.17
C VAL A 544 -14.49 -22.29 -27.28
N ALA A 545 -13.77 -21.73 -28.25
CA ALA A 545 -13.16 -22.49 -29.34
C ALA A 545 -12.02 -23.41 -28.86
N ALA A 546 -11.22 -22.97 -27.90
CA ALA A 546 -10.14 -23.78 -27.32
C ALA A 546 -10.67 -24.91 -26.43
N MET A 547 -11.76 -24.68 -25.69
CA MET A 547 -12.42 -25.68 -24.82
C MET A 547 -13.21 -26.77 -25.58
N LYS A 548 -13.20 -26.77 -26.93
CA LYS A 548 -14.07 -27.58 -27.82
C LYS A 548 -13.99 -29.11 -27.67
N LYS A 549 -13.10 -29.67 -26.83
CA LYS A 549 -13.14 -31.10 -26.50
C LYS A 549 -14.36 -31.49 -25.64
N LEU A 550 -15.12 -30.54 -25.08
CA LEU A 550 -16.22 -30.83 -24.17
C LEU A 550 -17.54 -30.20 -24.62
N ARG A 551 -18.61 -31.02 -24.70
CA ARG A 551 -20.00 -30.62 -24.97
C ARG A 551 -20.64 -29.76 -23.85
N ASN A 552 -19.82 -29.16 -22.99
CA ASN A 552 -20.20 -28.67 -21.66
C ASN A 552 -19.98 -27.16 -21.45
N THR A 553 -19.56 -26.42 -22.48
CA THR A 553 -19.33 -24.97 -22.40
C THR A 553 -20.53 -24.18 -22.91
N ILE A 554 -21.05 -23.28 -22.09
CA ILE A 554 -22.12 -22.34 -22.43
C ILE A 554 -21.52 -20.94 -22.49
N TYR A 555 -21.87 -20.19 -23.54
CA TYR A 555 -21.40 -18.83 -23.72
C TYR A 555 -22.57 -17.85 -23.84
N ALA A 556 -22.50 -16.78 -23.07
CA ALA A 556 -23.48 -15.69 -23.08
C ALA A 556 -22.78 -14.34 -23.19
N TRP A 557 -23.29 -13.46 -24.04
CA TRP A 557 -22.93 -12.04 -23.99
C TRP A 557 -24.16 -11.17 -23.81
N LEU A 558 -23.97 -10.04 -23.14
CA LEU A 558 -24.99 -9.01 -22.98
C LEU A 558 -24.75 -7.92 -24.03
N SER A 559 -25.67 -7.77 -25.00
CA SER A 559 -25.58 -6.73 -26.03
C SER A 559 -26.50 -5.55 -25.72
N THR A 560 -25.97 -4.35 -25.95
CA THR A 560 -26.71 -3.09 -25.91
C THR A 560 -27.19 -2.61 -27.29
N SER A 561 -26.86 -3.31 -28.38
CA SER A 561 -27.17 -2.86 -29.74
C SER A 561 -28.62 -3.18 -30.15
N ILE A 562 -29.34 -2.15 -30.58
CA ILE A 562 -30.56 -2.31 -31.38
C ILE A 562 -30.10 -2.77 -32.77
N ALA A 563 -30.18 -4.07 -33.05
CA ALA A 563 -29.97 -4.54 -34.40
C ALA A 563 -31.06 -3.94 -35.31
N GLN A 564 -30.66 -3.05 -36.22
CA GLN A 564 -31.47 -2.70 -37.39
C GLN A 564 -31.52 -3.92 -38.33
N SER A 565 -32.25 -4.98 -37.97
CA SER A 565 -32.61 -6.00 -38.95
C SER A 565 -33.87 -5.55 -39.68
N HIS A 566 -33.75 -5.33 -40.99
CA HIS A 566 -34.87 -5.20 -41.91
C HIS A 566 -35.67 -6.51 -41.95
N SER A 567 -36.48 -6.75 -40.93
CA SER A 567 -37.65 -7.62 -41.01
C SER A 567 -38.63 -7.16 -39.94
N GLN A 568 -39.72 -6.53 -40.37
CA GLN A 568 -40.86 -6.27 -39.50
C GLN A 568 -41.29 -7.59 -38.84
N ASN A 569 -41.44 -7.57 -37.51
CA ASN A 569 -41.77 -8.68 -36.59
C ASN A 569 -40.58 -9.48 -36.02
N SER A 570 -39.93 -8.97 -34.97
CA SER A 570 -39.34 -9.85 -33.95
C SER A 570 -39.55 -9.30 -32.54
N ARG A 571 -40.20 -10.12 -31.71
CA ARG A 571 -40.51 -9.90 -30.29
C ARG A 571 -39.23 -10.04 -29.44
N GLY A 572 -39.17 -9.38 -28.28
CA GLY A 572 -38.08 -9.53 -27.32
C GLY A 572 -37.89 -10.99 -26.93
N SER A 573 -36.79 -11.61 -27.36
CA SER A 573 -36.47 -13.01 -27.12
C SER A 573 -35.05 -13.14 -26.59
N ILE A 574 -34.86 -14.02 -25.59
CA ILE A 574 -33.58 -14.65 -25.32
C ILE A 574 -33.39 -15.63 -26.47
N ARG A 575 -32.47 -15.35 -27.39
CA ARG A 575 -32.19 -16.27 -28.50
C ARG A 575 -31.09 -17.21 -28.04
N ILE A 576 -31.45 -18.46 -27.77
CA ILE A 576 -30.44 -19.52 -27.62
C ILE A 576 -30.11 -20.01 -29.03
N THR A 577 -28.98 -19.60 -29.60
CA THR A 577 -28.54 -20.08 -30.93
C THR A 577 -27.52 -21.21 -30.77
N SER A 578 -27.70 -22.30 -31.52
CA SER A 578 -26.68 -23.35 -31.64
C SER A 578 -25.76 -23.02 -32.82
N HIS A 579 -24.46 -22.89 -32.59
CA HIS A 579 -23.49 -22.85 -33.67
C HIS A 579 -23.35 -24.27 -34.27
N PRO A 580 -22.98 -24.44 -35.56
CA PRO A 580 -22.77 -25.76 -36.18
C PRO A 580 -21.77 -26.71 -35.47
N ASN A 581 -21.09 -26.24 -34.41
CA ASN A 581 -20.12 -27.00 -33.63
C ASN A 581 -20.60 -27.37 -32.21
N ASN A 582 -21.92 -27.55 -31.99
CA ASN A 582 -22.52 -28.05 -30.74
C ASN A 582 -22.38 -27.17 -29.47
N SER A 583 -21.93 -25.92 -29.55
CA SER A 583 -22.00 -24.96 -28.44
C SER A 583 -23.39 -24.29 -28.37
N ARG A 584 -23.95 -24.13 -27.16
CA ARG A 584 -25.21 -23.39 -26.91
C ARG A 584 -24.87 -21.93 -26.59
N TRP A 585 -25.31 -21.01 -27.44
CA TRP A 585 -25.11 -19.57 -27.30
C TRP A 585 -26.37 -18.96 -26.74
N ILE A 586 -26.26 -18.05 -25.78
CA ILE A 586 -27.41 -17.27 -25.29
C ILE A 586 -27.19 -15.80 -25.65
N THR A 587 -27.90 -15.30 -26.67
CA THR A 587 -27.94 -13.88 -27.02
C THR A 587 -29.12 -13.23 -26.32
N VAL A 588 -28.85 -12.15 -25.58
CA VAL A 588 -29.90 -11.38 -24.92
C VAL A 588 -29.94 -9.94 -25.42
N ASN A 589 -30.99 -9.58 -26.16
CA ASN A 589 -31.18 -8.24 -26.75
C ASN A 589 -32.03 -7.33 -25.84
N ASP A 590 -31.72 -6.02 -25.84
CA ASP A 590 -32.51 -4.97 -25.16
C ASP A 590 -33.52 -4.32 -26.13
N GLY A 591 -34.63 -5.01 -26.40
CA GLY A 591 -35.72 -4.46 -27.21
C GLY A 591 -36.67 -3.58 -26.40
N ARG A 592 -36.78 -2.29 -26.72
CA ARG A 592 -37.85 -1.41 -26.22
C ARG A 592 -39.15 -1.66 -27.00
N GLY A 593 -40.20 -2.06 -26.30
CA GLY A 593 -41.57 -2.08 -26.85
C GLY A 593 -42.48 -3.09 -26.13
N SER A 594 -43.37 -2.61 -25.26
CA SER A 594 -44.37 -3.44 -24.59
C SER A 594 -45.76 -3.25 -25.19
N THR A 595 -46.37 -4.33 -25.68
CA THR A 595 -47.84 -4.45 -25.80
C THR A 595 -48.33 -5.77 -25.19
N ARG A 596 -49.62 -5.79 -24.87
CA ARG A 596 -50.27 -6.35 -23.67
C ARG A 596 -50.55 -7.87 -23.68
N GLN A 597 -49.92 -8.68 -24.54
CA GLN A 597 -50.42 -10.05 -24.82
C GLN A 597 -49.54 -11.26 -24.49
N ASP A 598 -48.25 -11.13 -24.14
CA ASP A 598 -47.39 -12.29 -23.81
C ASP A 598 -47.15 -12.48 -22.29
N LEU A 599 -48.08 -12.00 -21.44
CA LEU A 599 -48.06 -12.20 -19.99
C LEU A 599 -48.34 -13.65 -19.57
N GLY A 600 -48.93 -14.49 -20.43
CA GLY A 600 -49.33 -15.86 -20.08
C GLY A 600 -48.17 -16.84 -19.80
N PHE A 601 -47.03 -16.71 -20.48
CA PHE A 601 -45.94 -17.70 -20.40
C PHE A 601 -44.90 -17.40 -19.30
N LEU A 602 -44.67 -16.11 -19.01
CA LEU A 602 -43.81 -15.68 -17.89
C LEU A 602 -44.53 -15.80 -16.54
N GLN A 603 -45.86 -15.72 -16.52
CA GLN A 603 -46.67 -15.86 -15.30
C GLN A 603 -46.76 -17.33 -14.82
N SER A 604 -46.53 -18.30 -15.70
CA SER A 604 -46.41 -19.73 -15.32
C SER A 604 -45.04 -20.12 -14.75
N CYS A 605 -43.96 -19.39 -15.07
CA CYS A 605 -42.63 -19.67 -14.51
C CYS A 605 -42.34 -18.92 -13.20
N MET A 606 -43.12 -17.86 -12.90
CA MET A 606 -43.03 -17.08 -11.67
C MET A 606 -44.31 -17.18 -10.85
N GLN A 607 -44.71 -18.40 -10.47
CA GLN A 607 -45.60 -18.60 -9.33
C GLN A 607 -44.76 -18.62 -8.03
N ILE A 608 -44.15 -17.48 -7.69
CA ILE A 608 -43.89 -17.14 -6.29
C ILE A 608 -45.06 -16.24 -5.91
N ARG A 609 -45.97 -16.75 -5.07
CA ARG A 609 -47.08 -15.94 -4.55
C ARG A 609 -46.51 -14.70 -3.87
N TYR A 610 -46.80 -13.53 -4.43
CA TYR A 610 -46.64 -12.23 -3.79
C TYR A 610 -47.73 -12.04 -2.72
N GLU A 611 -47.78 -12.95 -1.76
CA GLU A 611 -48.61 -12.82 -0.57
C GLU A 611 -47.71 -13.13 0.62
N ASN A 612 -47.38 -12.08 1.38
CA ASN A 612 -46.66 -12.07 2.67
C ASN A 612 -45.12 -12.10 2.65
N LEU A 613 -44.48 -11.08 2.07
CA LEU A 613 -43.13 -10.66 2.49
C LEU A 613 -43.26 -9.61 3.61
N PRO A 614 -42.64 -9.79 4.80
CA PRO A 614 -42.60 -8.75 5.83
C PRO A 614 -41.66 -7.62 5.38
N ILE A 615 -42.18 -6.40 5.36
CA ILE A 615 -41.53 -5.14 4.93
C ILE A 615 -40.33 -4.74 5.83
N GLN A 616 -39.94 -5.52 6.83
CA GLN A 616 -38.95 -5.12 7.84
C GLN A 616 -37.49 -5.08 7.37
N VAL A 617 -37.07 -5.85 6.35
CA VAL A 617 -35.64 -5.98 6.00
C VAL A 617 -35.12 -4.83 5.10
N ALA A 618 -35.98 -4.22 4.29
CA ALA A 618 -35.62 -3.06 3.48
C ALA A 618 -35.41 -1.78 4.31
N HIS A 619 -36.04 -1.70 5.49
CA HIS A 619 -35.92 -0.56 6.39
C HIS A 619 -34.56 -0.53 7.09
N THR A 620 -34.00 -1.67 7.49
CA THR A 620 -32.76 -1.73 8.28
C THR A 620 -31.52 -1.27 7.50
N GLN A 621 -31.42 -1.60 6.20
CA GLN A 621 -30.28 -1.16 5.37
C GLN A 621 -30.38 0.31 4.95
N ILE A 622 -31.59 0.82 4.75
CA ILE A 622 -31.83 2.25 4.49
C ILE A 622 -31.57 3.06 5.76
N ASP A 623 -31.95 2.56 6.94
CA ASP A 623 -31.67 3.19 8.23
C ASP A 623 -30.17 3.22 8.55
N ILE A 624 -29.40 2.18 8.21
CA ILE A 624 -27.95 2.16 8.35
C ILE A 624 -27.29 3.19 7.42
N ALA A 625 -27.68 3.20 6.14
CA ALA A 625 -27.16 4.15 5.15
C ALA A 625 -27.52 5.61 5.50
N LEU A 626 -28.74 5.85 5.99
CA LEU A 626 -29.17 7.16 6.50
C LEU A 626 -28.43 7.53 7.80
N SER A 627 -28.15 6.59 8.71
CA SER A 627 -27.40 6.89 9.93
C SER A 627 -25.95 7.29 9.65
N GLU A 628 -25.31 6.66 8.65
CA GLU A 628 -23.95 7.00 8.22
C GLU A 628 -23.92 8.34 7.46
N LEU A 629 -24.92 8.62 6.63
CA LEU A 629 -25.11 9.93 6.00
C LEU A 629 -25.38 11.05 7.03
N VAL A 630 -26.12 10.77 8.10
CA VAL A 630 -26.39 11.72 9.20
C VAL A 630 -25.14 11.94 10.07
N LYS A 631 -24.31 10.91 10.30
CA LYS A 631 -22.99 11.07 10.96
C LYS A 631 -22.04 11.92 10.10
N TYR A 632 -22.04 11.70 8.79
CA TYR A 632 -21.25 12.49 7.83
C TYR A 632 -21.71 13.96 7.79
N ALA A 633 -23.02 14.21 7.75
CA ALA A 633 -23.59 15.55 7.82
C ALA A 633 -23.30 16.26 9.15
N ARG A 634 -23.33 15.56 10.29
CA ARG A 634 -22.94 16.11 11.61
C ARG A 634 -21.48 16.56 11.66
N ASN A 635 -20.57 15.83 11.01
CA ASN A 635 -19.15 16.20 10.96
C ASN A 635 -18.93 17.47 10.10
N VAL A 636 -19.68 17.62 9.01
CA VAL A 636 -19.65 18.81 8.15
C VAL A 636 -20.26 20.04 8.84
N GLU A 637 -21.36 19.88 9.57
CA GLU A 637 -22.00 20.96 10.34
C GLU A 637 -21.12 21.41 11.53
N SER A 638 -20.43 20.46 12.19
CA SER A 638 -19.50 20.74 13.29
C SER A 638 -18.25 21.52 12.83
N ALA A 639 -17.75 21.21 11.63
CA ALA A 639 -16.66 21.97 11.00
C ALA A 639 -17.06 23.42 10.67
N ARG A 640 -18.34 23.64 10.35
CA ARG A 640 -18.90 24.96 10.04
C ARG A 640 -19.14 25.83 11.29
N ILE A 641 -19.52 25.22 12.42
CA ILE A 641 -19.75 25.91 13.71
C ILE A 641 -18.42 26.39 14.34
N LEU A 642 -17.29 25.74 14.05
CA LEU A 642 -15.95 26.12 14.51
C LEU A 642 -15.26 27.21 13.67
N GLY A 643 -15.95 27.80 12.68
CA GLY A 643 -15.45 28.96 11.93
C GLY A 643 -14.49 28.63 10.77
N TYR A 644 -14.41 27.38 10.31
CA TYR A 644 -13.70 27.04 9.08
C TYR A 644 -14.54 27.41 7.86
N THR A 645 -14.50 28.69 7.45
CA THR A 645 -15.04 29.11 6.16
C THR A 645 -13.95 29.22 5.11
N ASP A 646 -14.30 28.68 3.94
CA ASP A 646 -13.72 28.84 2.61
C ASP A 646 -12.49 28.00 2.25
N ASN A 647 -12.77 27.03 1.36
CA ASN A 647 -11.87 26.18 0.57
C ASN A 647 -11.11 25.07 1.33
N PHE A 648 -11.67 23.86 1.32
CA PHE A 648 -10.89 22.63 1.47
C PHE A 648 -10.34 22.20 0.10
N THR A 649 -9.02 22.25 -0.06
CA THR A 649 -8.30 21.58 -1.15
C THR A 649 -7.68 20.31 -0.58
N LEU A 650 -8.25 19.15 -0.88
CA LEU A 650 -7.60 17.85 -0.64
C LEU A 650 -6.83 17.44 -1.90
N PRO A 651 -5.68 16.75 -1.77
CA PRO A 651 -5.05 16.16 -2.93
C PRO A 651 -6.03 15.13 -3.51
N ILE A 652 -6.30 15.21 -4.82
CA ILE A 652 -7.18 14.34 -5.62
C ILE A 652 -8.63 14.85 -5.86
N GLY A 653 -8.93 16.13 -5.61
CA GLY A 653 -10.02 16.86 -6.30
C GLY A 653 -11.32 17.12 -5.52
N THR A 654 -12.09 18.11 -5.98
CA THR A 654 -13.24 18.73 -5.29
C THR A 654 -14.54 17.94 -5.44
N VAL A 655 -15.14 17.49 -4.33
CA VAL A 655 -16.59 17.18 -4.25
C VAL A 655 -17.27 18.41 -3.68
N THR A 656 -18.25 18.96 -4.39
CA THR A 656 -18.92 20.20 -3.95
C THR A 656 -20.20 19.89 -3.17
N VAL A 657 -20.62 20.79 -2.28
CA VAL A 657 -21.90 20.70 -1.54
C VAL A 657 -23.11 20.54 -2.48
N VAL A 658 -22.97 20.95 -3.74
CA VAL A 658 -23.98 20.79 -4.80
C VAL A 658 -24.21 19.32 -5.17
N ASP A 659 -23.17 18.49 -5.13
CA ASP A 659 -23.24 17.06 -5.48
C ASP A 659 -24.01 16.24 -4.43
N ILE A 660 -23.86 16.61 -3.16
CA ILE A 660 -24.58 15.99 -2.02
C ILE A 660 -26.06 16.39 -2.04
N LEU A 661 -26.37 17.65 -2.37
CA LEU A 661 -27.75 18.13 -2.52
C LEU A 661 -28.48 17.51 -3.72
N ALA A 662 -27.75 17.19 -4.80
CA ALA A 662 -28.29 16.44 -5.92
C ALA A 662 -28.68 15.01 -5.51
N LEU A 663 -27.81 14.32 -4.76
CA LEU A 663 -28.06 12.96 -4.27
C LEU A 663 -29.31 12.89 -3.37
N LEU A 664 -29.45 13.84 -2.44
CA LEU A 664 -30.61 13.94 -1.54
C LEU A 664 -31.90 14.20 -2.32
N LYS A 665 -31.89 15.12 -3.30
CA LYS A 665 -33.06 15.36 -4.16
C LYS A 665 -33.46 14.12 -4.97
N THR A 666 -32.49 13.32 -5.43
CA THR A 666 -32.77 12.07 -6.13
C THR A 666 -33.41 11.03 -5.18
N CYS A 667 -32.93 10.90 -3.94
CA CYS A 667 -33.55 10.03 -2.94
C CYS A 667 -35.00 10.43 -2.60
N TYR A 668 -35.28 11.72 -2.38
CA TYR A 668 -36.66 12.19 -2.12
C TYR A 668 -37.60 11.97 -3.30
N ALA A 669 -37.11 12.16 -4.53
CA ALA A 669 -37.89 11.94 -5.75
C ALA A 669 -38.20 10.46 -6.03
N VAL A 670 -37.32 9.54 -5.62
CA VAL A 670 -37.53 8.08 -5.78
C VAL A 670 -38.57 7.53 -4.80
N HIS A 671 -38.77 8.19 -3.65
CA HIS A 671 -39.70 7.75 -2.61
C HIS A 671 -41.02 8.54 -2.53
N GLY A 672 -41.27 9.49 -3.44
CA GLY A 672 -42.53 10.24 -3.53
C GLY A 672 -42.79 11.20 -2.35
N LEU A 673 -41.75 11.56 -1.60
CA LEU A 673 -41.85 12.46 -0.45
C LEU A 673 -41.63 13.93 -0.89
N PRO A 674 -42.40 14.90 -0.36
CA PRO A 674 -42.21 16.30 -0.72
C PRO A 674 -40.87 16.82 -0.17
N CYS A 675 -40.03 17.36 -1.06
CA CYS A 675 -38.82 18.07 -0.67
C CYS A 675 -39.18 19.31 0.16
N PRO A 676 -38.55 19.59 1.32
CA PRO A 676 -38.86 20.78 2.10
C PRO A 676 -38.52 22.02 1.27
N LYS A 677 -39.51 22.89 1.03
CA LYS A 677 -39.26 24.19 0.39
C LYS A 677 -38.50 25.07 1.38
N HIS A 678 -37.52 25.81 0.85
CA HIS A 678 -36.69 26.79 1.53
C HIS A 678 -37.42 27.54 2.66
N GLN A 679 -37.18 27.13 3.90
CA GLN A 679 -37.35 27.97 5.08
C GLN A 679 -36.04 27.97 5.83
N LEU A 680 -35.47 29.16 5.98
CA LEU A 680 -34.32 29.43 6.83
C LEU A 680 -34.65 28.97 8.27
N ILE A 681 -33.91 27.97 8.76
CA ILE A 681 -34.02 27.50 10.14
C ILE A 681 -33.20 28.48 11.01
N PRO A 682 -33.79 29.15 12.01
CA PRO A 682 -33.04 30.01 12.93
C PRO A 682 -32.12 29.18 13.86
N PRO A 683 -31.08 29.77 14.47
CA PRO A 683 -29.95 29.05 15.03
C PRO A 683 -30.24 28.52 16.44
N ASN A 684 -31.19 27.57 16.56
CA ASN A 684 -31.20 26.50 17.57
C ASN A 684 -32.50 25.67 17.45
N PRO A 685 -32.42 24.34 17.22
CA PRO A 685 -33.42 23.47 17.83
C PRO A 685 -32.89 22.06 18.14
N ALA A 686 -32.01 21.91 19.14
CA ALA A 686 -31.66 20.58 19.67
C ALA A 686 -32.85 19.78 20.26
N PRO A 687 -33.97 20.35 20.78
CA PRO A 687 -35.02 19.53 21.40
C PRO A 687 -36.25 19.17 20.54
N ARG A 688 -36.50 19.81 19.38
CA ARG A 688 -37.78 19.59 18.63
C ARG A 688 -37.74 18.50 17.54
N LEU A 689 -36.56 18.14 17.02
CA LEU A 689 -36.43 17.06 16.01
C LEU A 689 -36.71 15.66 16.59
N LEU A 690 -36.49 15.48 17.90
CA LEU A 690 -36.81 14.25 18.62
C LEU A 690 -38.33 14.04 18.82
N GLN A 691 -39.14 15.10 18.79
CA GLN A 691 -40.58 15.01 19.02
C GLN A 691 -41.37 14.71 17.72
N ILE A 692 -40.84 15.07 16.56
CA ILE A 692 -41.48 14.82 15.25
C ILE A 692 -41.29 13.37 14.79
N CYS A 693 -40.16 12.73 15.15
CA CYS A 693 -39.91 11.32 14.78
C CYS A 693 -40.73 10.31 15.60
N ALA A 694 -41.40 10.73 16.68
CA ALA A 694 -42.13 9.85 17.59
C ALA A 694 -43.67 9.84 17.39
N GLN A 695 -44.22 10.58 16.41
CA GLN A 695 -45.68 10.72 16.24
C GLN A 695 -46.21 10.61 14.80
N VAL A 696 -45.61 9.79 13.93
CA VAL A 696 -46.26 9.47 12.65
C VAL A 696 -46.85 8.05 12.71
N PRO A 697 -48.19 7.90 12.74
CA PRO A 697 -48.83 6.60 12.79
C PRO A 697 -48.74 5.88 11.44
N ILE A 698 -48.66 4.56 11.59
CA ILE A 698 -48.66 3.49 10.59
C ILE A 698 -50.06 3.42 9.93
N PHE A 699 -50.09 3.05 8.63
CA PHE A 699 -51.24 2.77 7.74
C PHE A 699 -51.96 3.95 7.08
N ALA A 700 -51.86 4.00 5.75
CA ALA A 700 -52.96 4.37 4.86
C ALA A 700 -52.85 3.54 3.56
N GLU A 701 -53.84 2.67 3.32
CA GLU A 701 -54.04 2.00 2.03
C GLU A 701 -54.10 3.04 0.90
N CYS A 702 -53.17 2.97 -0.04
CA CYS A 702 -53.21 3.83 -1.22
C CYS A 702 -54.26 3.28 -2.21
N LYS A 703 -55.46 3.86 -2.17
CA LYS A 703 -56.62 3.56 -3.05
C LYS A 703 -56.60 4.31 -4.38
N ASP A 704 -55.43 4.62 -4.94
CA ASP A 704 -55.35 5.42 -6.17
C ASP A 704 -54.78 4.60 -7.36
N GLU A 705 -55.65 4.32 -8.34
CA GLU A 705 -55.37 3.55 -9.55
C GLU A 705 -54.39 4.27 -10.50
N ALA A 706 -54.21 5.58 -10.35
CA ALA A 706 -53.33 6.39 -11.21
C ALA A 706 -51.84 6.21 -10.87
N ASN A 707 -51.48 6.09 -9.58
CA ASN A 707 -50.08 5.97 -9.14
C ASN A 707 -49.51 4.55 -9.34
N ARG A 708 -50.35 3.51 -9.39
CA ARG A 708 -49.90 2.15 -9.79
C ARG A 708 -49.42 2.09 -11.24
N ARG A 709 -49.96 2.94 -12.13
CA ARG A 709 -49.61 2.95 -13.56
C ARG A 709 -48.29 3.66 -13.84
N ASP A 710 -47.86 4.58 -12.96
CA ASP A 710 -46.62 5.35 -13.16
C ASP A 710 -45.38 4.59 -12.66
N PHE A 711 -45.52 3.74 -11.63
CA PHE A 711 -44.46 2.84 -11.19
C PHE A 711 -44.15 1.73 -12.22
N GLN A 712 -45.15 1.32 -13.02
CA GLN A 712 -44.96 0.36 -14.11
C GLN A 712 -44.24 0.92 -15.35
N ARG A 713 -44.03 2.25 -15.43
CA ARG A 713 -43.41 2.91 -16.60
C ARG A 713 -41.89 3.09 -16.50
N ARG A 714 -41.29 2.98 -15.31
CA ARG A 714 -39.82 3.08 -15.14
C ARG A 714 -39.18 1.69 -15.18
N LYS A 715 -39.02 1.14 -16.39
CA LYS A 715 -38.35 -0.13 -16.67
C LYS A 715 -36.92 0.09 -17.15
N ASP A 716 -35.98 0.21 -16.23
CA ASP A 716 -34.53 0.17 -16.51
C ASP A 716 -33.84 -0.94 -15.68
N ALA A 717 -34.40 -2.15 -15.71
CA ALA A 717 -33.86 -3.34 -15.04
C ALA A 717 -33.63 -4.52 -16.01
N SER A 718 -33.27 -4.23 -17.27
CA SER A 718 -33.20 -5.24 -18.34
C SER A 718 -31.92 -6.11 -18.20
N ALA A 719 -30.72 -5.53 -18.26
CA ALA A 719 -29.47 -6.31 -18.31
C ALA A 719 -29.15 -7.08 -17.03
N TYR A 720 -29.35 -6.48 -15.85
CA TYR A 720 -29.06 -7.10 -14.56
C TYR A 720 -30.00 -8.29 -14.28
N ALA A 721 -31.30 -8.15 -14.56
CA ALA A 721 -32.26 -9.25 -14.42
C ALA A 721 -31.95 -10.43 -15.37
N LYS A 722 -31.43 -10.14 -16.56
CA LYS A 722 -31.03 -11.15 -17.55
C LYS A 722 -29.75 -11.89 -17.15
N MET A 723 -28.77 -11.19 -16.57
CA MET A 723 -27.58 -11.79 -15.95
C MET A 723 -27.96 -12.72 -14.79
N LEU A 724 -28.88 -12.26 -13.91
CA LEU A 724 -29.41 -13.05 -12.80
C LEU A 724 -30.10 -14.34 -13.29
N VAL A 725 -30.86 -14.30 -14.40
CA VAL A 725 -31.49 -15.49 -14.98
C VAL A 725 -30.46 -16.47 -15.53
N CYS A 726 -29.43 -16.01 -16.24
CA CYS A 726 -28.37 -16.90 -16.76
C CYS A 726 -27.60 -17.58 -15.62
N LEU A 727 -27.30 -16.82 -14.55
CA LEU A 727 -26.61 -17.36 -13.39
C LEU A 727 -27.50 -18.31 -12.59
N PHE A 728 -28.79 -17.99 -12.40
CA PHE A 728 -29.77 -18.85 -11.75
C PHE A 728 -29.99 -20.18 -12.47
N LEU A 729 -29.96 -20.19 -13.81
CA LEU A 729 -30.08 -21.42 -14.59
C LEU A 729 -28.82 -22.27 -14.56
N THR A 730 -27.68 -21.67 -14.21
CA THR A 730 -26.37 -22.35 -14.18
C THR A 730 -26.05 -22.91 -12.81
N LEU A 731 -26.35 -22.18 -11.74
CA LEU A 731 -26.24 -22.62 -10.35
C LEU A 731 -27.29 -23.70 -10.08
#